data_AF-A0A3D8Q485-F1
#
_entry.id   AF-A0A3D8Q485-F1
#
_cell.length_a   1.000
_cell.length_b   1.000
_cell.length_c   1.000
_cell.angle_alpha   90.00
_cell.angle_beta   90.00
_cell.angle_gamma   90.00
#
_symmetry.space_group_name_H-M   'P 1'
#
loop_
_entity.id
_entity.type
_entity.pdbx_description
1 polymer ?
#
loop_
_entity_poly.entity_id
_entity_poly.type
_entity_poly.pdbx_seq_one_letter_code
_entity_poly.pdbx_strand_id
1 'polypeptide(L)'
;MLEKNNEYPKKDKSNTHRFENLSQEFFDINNWFYPKKDIQITQYQYKFLIKSKSQEVKYLTLFENNTNFSLINIDRQKIKIGAENTIKISGTKTDSIDLIIYLLEYDGEFRQVRKKRIPFNHLTSFHTTSSTEYCRIAIRLSGQGELEIFNVFTSDSIPKATRIQKREEKSLSQIRVAAILDDEYLSNIAEIVSIISLDMWDEMLNKSIPDFMLIDSSWQCKDSEEIINDRTYQAIKRITLWCKTNHIPIVFWDLGASTHVGVMREISSFIDYIFTVDDKLIPVYRDLVDHDNIYHLPYGVNPKVHNPTELNKAIVNRFFDDKLTVPKKKLSISSFKNYDAKLSELGVGMINPEMDMEQSFLANSKKGNSLLLNNKNKGRSSRFISKIEIEALASGIPIIYHSPLKAFPVTALASNDLESVNMLSSNPQLYREISSKNRREIFRNHTYQNRIQFILDCISIPFKVPSLDVTLLFTAHSKEAFYKVMDMINNQSYQQIKIIALISVFDGFEEIYNQYNHDCIQVYLEDYVYEKYSISELIDTRYVTVLNPDYSYGEYYVEDNIHAFCYSKAACIGQKGFSEDGKSHRYQEAEFEYVNEIESYTAFFEVEAINDCSINELIHHQDDVIEKLIIQKNKKMFSNEQLL
;
A
#
# COMPACT_ATOMS: atom_id res chain seq x y z
N MET A 1 31.72 20.70 -4.87
CA MET A 1 32.15 20.68 -6.28
C MET A 1 32.10 19.24 -6.76
N LEU A 2 31.17 18.92 -7.64
CA LEU A 2 31.14 17.73 -8.50
C LEU A 2 30.02 18.01 -9.51
N GLU A 3 30.37 18.77 -10.55
CA GLU A 3 29.60 18.88 -11.78
C GLU A 3 29.67 17.52 -12.48
N LYS A 4 28.57 16.78 -12.53
CA LYS A 4 28.38 15.71 -13.51
C LYS A 4 27.56 16.29 -14.66
N ASN A 5 28.26 16.60 -15.74
CA ASN A 5 27.68 16.82 -17.06
C ASN A 5 26.96 15.53 -17.48
N ASN A 6 25.63 15.51 -17.33
CA ASN A 6 24.79 14.57 -18.07
C ASN A 6 24.57 15.16 -19.46
N GLU A 7 25.49 14.88 -20.38
CA GLU A 7 25.24 15.08 -21.81
C GLU A 7 24.18 14.06 -22.25
N TYR A 8 22.98 14.56 -22.52
CA TYR A 8 21.92 13.80 -23.17
C TYR A 8 22.40 13.28 -24.54
N PRO A 9 22.02 12.06 -24.95
CA PRO A 9 22.34 11.55 -26.28
C PRO A 9 21.72 12.48 -27.33
N LYS A 10 22.53 12.89 -28.31
CA LYS A 10 22.11 13.72 -29.44
C LYS A 10 20.99 13.00 -30.21
N LYS A 11 19.74 13.33 -29.89
CA LYS A 11 18.55 12.93 -30.66
C LYS A 11 18.68 13.46 -32.09
N ASP A 12 18.42 12.58 -33.04
CA ASP A 12 18.25 12.89 -34.46
C ASP A 12 17.17 13.99 -34.59
N LYS A 13 17.57 15.22 -34.92
CA LYS A 13 16.67 16.38 -34.96
C LYS A 13 15.81 16.33 -36.22
N SER A 14 14.74 15.54 -36.17
CA SER A 14 13.57 15.90 -36.98
C SER A 14 13.13 17.29 -36.51
N ASN A 15 13.00 18.27 -37.42
CA ASN A 15 12.54 19.63 -37.11
C ASN A 15 11.06 19.69 -36.66
N THR A 16 10.47 18.59 -36.20
CA THR A 16 9.05 18.48 -35.87
C THR A 16 8.85 17.75 -34.54
N HIS A 17 8.15 18.42 -33.63
CA HIS A 17 7.71 17.92 -32.33
C HIS A 17 6.24 17.56 -32.39
N ARG A 18 5.81 16.56 -31.62
CA ARG A 18 4.39 16.23 -31.51
C ARG A 18 3.74 17.00 -30.36
N PHE A 19 2.51 17.47 -30.57
CA PHE A 19 1.78 18.26 -29.58
C PHE A 19 1.65 17.54 -28.23
N GLU A 20 1.36 16.24 -28.24
CA GLU A 20 1.22 15.40 -27.04
C GLU A 20 2.51 15.24 -26.22
N ASN A 21 3.68 15.59 -26.78
CA ASN A 21 4.99 15.56 -26.13
C ASN A 21 5.53 16.96 -25.81
N LEU A 22 4.76 18.01 -26.09
CA LEU A 22 5.23 19.40 -26.02
C LEU A 22 5.71 19.82 -24.63
N SER A 23 5.12 19.25 -23.58
CA SER A 23 5.49 19.47 -22.18
C SER A 23 6.98 19.21 -21.88
N GLN A 24 7.60 18.24 -22.55
CA GLN A 24 9.02 17.89 -22.38
C GLN A 24 9.96 19.00 -22.90
N GLU A 25 9.55 19.70 -23.95
CA GLU A 25 10.33 20.76 -24.60
C GLU A 25 9.97 22.16 -24.10
N PHE A 26 8.80 22.31 -23.47
CA PHE A 26 8.27 23.60 -23.03
C PHE A 26 9.17 24.29 -22.00
N PHE A 27 9.80 23.53 -21.11
CA PHE A 27 10.64 24.05 -20.03
C PHE A 27 12.12 24.19 -20.39
N ASP A 28 12.52 24.02 -21.66
CA ASP A 28 13.85 24.41 -22.12
C ASP A 28 13.84 25.87 -22.57
N ILE A 29 14.56 26.72 -21.83
CA ILE A 29 14.65 28.16 -22.14
C ILE A 29 15.20 28.44 -23.54
N ASN A 30 16.00 27.53 -24.12
CA ASN A 30 16.56 27.67 -25.46
C ASN A 30 15.49 27.56 -26.56
N ASN A 31 14.35 26.95 -26.24
CA ASN A 31 13.23 26.83 -27.16
C ASN A 31 12.38 28.11 -27.19
N TRP A 32 12.59 29.08 -26.28
CA TRP A 32 11.80 30.31 -26.20
C TRP A 32 12.52 31.54 -26.74
N PHE A 33 11.78 32.32 -27.53
CA PHE A 33 12.24 33.60 -28.06
C PHE A 33 11.43 34.74 -27.45
N TYR A 34 12.13 35.76 -26.95
CA TYR A 34 11.53 36.87 -26.23
C TYR A 34 12.46 38.09 -26.18
N PRO A 35 11.93 39.31 -25.98
CA PRO A 35 12.73 40.52 -25.87
C PRO A 35 13.48 40.57 -24.53
N LYS A 36 14.74 40.13 -24.51
CA LYS A 36 15.60 40.04 -23.30
C LYS A 36 15.78 41.34 -22.52
N LYS A 37 15.53 42.51 -23.14
CA LYS A 37 15.55 43.81 -22.44
C LYS A 37 14.37 43.97 -21.49
N ASP A 38 13.21 43.44 -21.86
CA ASP A 38 11.94 43.64 -21.17
C ASP A 38 11.54 42.42 -20.31
N ILE A 39 11.96 41.23 -20.72
CA ILE A 39 11.58 39.96 -20.10
C ILE A 39 12.84 39.24 -19.61
N GLN A 40 12.78 38.78 -18.37
CA GLN A 40 13.78 37.90 -17.79
C GLN A 40 13.13 36.57 -17.44
N ILE A 41 13.61 35.47 -18.01
CA ILE A 41 13.15 34.12 -17.68
C ILE A 41 14.23 33.45 -16.84
N THR A 42 13.85 32.91 -15.68
CA THR A 42 14.69 32.05 -14.86
C THR A 42 14.11 30.64 -14.91
N GLN A 43 14.90 29.70 -15.41
CA GLN A 43 14.56 28.30 -15.43
C GLN A 43 15.04 27.65 -14.13
N TYR A 44 14.10 27.12 -13.37
CA TYR A 44 14.36 26.06 -12.40
C TYR A 44 14.03 24.75 -13.10
N GLN A 45 14.64 23.63 -12.70
CA GLN A 45 14.69 22.36 -13.45
C GLN A 45 13.45 22.05 -14.32
N TYR A 46 12.22 22.27 -13.82
CA TYR A 46 11.01 22.26 -14.65
C TYR A 46 9.94 23.30 -14.22
N LYS A 47 10.39 24.50 -13.82
CA LYS A 47 9.51 25.67 -13.58
C LYS A 47 10.12 26.88 -14.27
N PHE A 48 9.29 27.73 -14.85
CA PHE A 48 9.71 29.02 -15.38
C PHE A 48 9.20 30.14 -14.49
N LEU A 49 10.12 30.98 -14.03
CA LEU A 49 9.82 32.28 -13.45
C LEU A 49 10.09 33.36 -14.49
N ILE A 50 9.03 34.00 -14.97
CA ILE A 50 9.07 35.03 -16.02
C ILE A 50 8.80 36.38 -15.37
N LYS A 51 9.82 37.24 -15.31
CA LYS A 51 9.70 38.60 -14.82
C LYS A 51 9.55 39.59 -15.98
N SER A 52 8.44 40.33 -15.99
CA SER A 52 8.19 41.42 -16.92
C SER A 52 8.60 42.76 -16.32
N LYS A 53 9.50 43.47 -16.98
CA LYS A 53 10.01 44.81 -16.59
C LYS A 53 9.32 45.94 -17.35
N SER A 54 8.47 45.63 -18.32
CA SER A 54 7.80 46.62 -19.18
C SER A 54 6.31 46.65 -18.89
N GLN A 55 5.69 47.83 -19.01
CA GLN A 55 4.22 47.94 -19.03
C GLN A 55 3.64 47.64 -20.42
N GLU A 56 4.48 47.69 -21.46
CA GLU A 56 4.06 47.42 -22.83
C GLU A 56 3.82 45.93 -23.07
N VAL A 57 3.10 45.64 -24.16
CA VAL A 57 2.86 44.26 -24.62
C VAL A 57 4.16 43.63 -25.12
N LYS A 58 4.50 42.45 -24.60
CA LYS A 58 5.60 41.61 -25.07
C LYS A 58 5.08 40.22 -25.42
N TYR A 59 5.77 39.59 -26.36
CA TYR A 59 5.48 38.23 -26.81
C TYR A 59 6.66 37.32 -26.52
N LEU A 60 6.36 36.17 -25.92
CA LEU A 60 7.27 35.04 -25.76
C LEU A 60 6.75 33.95 -26.70
N THR A 61 7.60 33.41 -27.56
CA THR A 61 7.18 32.47 -28.59
C THR A 61 8.04 31.21 -28.55
N LEU A 62 7.37 30.06 -28.55
CA LEU A 62 8.04 28.75 -28.53
C LEU A 62 8.46 28.36 -29.96
N PHE A 63 9.70 27.90 -30.11
CA PHE A 63 10.39 27.48 -31.35
C PHE A 63 10.52 28.53 -32.47
N GLU A 64 9.88 29.69 -32.35
CA GLU A 64 9.80 30.72 -33.38
C GLU A 64 10.36 32.06 -32.90
N ASN A 65 11.16 32.72 -33.74
CA ASN A 65 11.92 33.93 -33.38
C ASN A 65 11.36 35.25 -33.92
N ASN A 66 10.21 35.21 -34.59
CA ASN A 66 9.50 36.37 -35.12
C ASN A 66 8.18 36.59 -34.37
N THR A 67 7.52 37.73 -34.51
CA THR A 67 6.15 37.95 -33.98
C THR A 67 5.11 38.03 -35.09
N ASN A 68 5.46 37.58 -36.31
CA ASN A 68 4.52 37.48 -37.42
C ASN A 68 3.74 36.17 -37.28
N PHE A 69 2.50 36.26 -36.82
CA PHE A 69 1.68 35.08 -36.59
C PHE A 69 1.04 34.51 -37.86
N SER A 70 1.23 35.13 -39.02
CA SER A 70 0.60 34.71 -40.29
C SER A 70 1.27 33.50 -40.92
N LEU A 71 2.56 33.26 -40.62
CA LEU A 71 3.38 32.20 -41.21
C LEU A 71 4.25 31.52 -40.13
N ILE A 72 4.55 30.23 -40.33
CA ILE A 72 5.62 29.51 -39.61
C ILE A 72 6.89 29.55 -40.46
N ASN A 73 8.05 29.71 -39.81
CA ASN A 73 9.34 29.64 -40.48
C ASN A 73 9.64 28.18 -40.90
N ILE A 74 10.01 27.97 -42.16
CA ILE A 74 10.28 26.65 -42.73
C ILE A 74 11.47 25.96 -42.05
N ASP A 75 12.50 26.72 -41.69
CA ASP A 75 13.78 26.21 -41.18
C ASP A 75 13.81 26.02 -39.65
N ARG A 76 12.68 26.27 -38.97
CA ARG A 76 12.57 26.16 -37.51
C ARG A 76 11.88 24.87 -37.09
N GLN A 77 12.00 24.59 -35.79
CA GLN A 77 11.27 23.49 -35.18
C GLN A 77 9.76 23.80 -35.19
N LYS A 78 8.95 22.78 -35.48
CA LYS A 78 7.51 22.89 -35.68
C LYS A 78 6.78 21.99 -34.70
N ILE A 79 5.53 22.30 -34.37
CA ILE A 79 4.69 21.44 -33.54
C ILE A 79 3.60 20.86 -34.43
N LYS A 80 3.65 19.55 -34.70
CA LYS A 80 2.58 18.83 -35.39
C LYS A 80 1.44 18.60 -34.41
N ILE A 81 0.21 18.87 -34.83
CA ILE A 81 -0.99 18.80 -34.00
C ILE A 81 -2.03 17.88 -34.63
N GLY A 82 -2.75 17.13 -33.80
CA GLY A 82 -3.80 16.20 -34.23
C GLY A 82 -5.16 16.87 -34.44
N ALA A 83 -6.17 16.06 -34.78
CA ALA A 83 -7.56 16.51 -34.90
C ALA A 83 -8.20 16.84 -33.55
N GLU A 84 -7.88 16.04 -32.53
CA GLU A 84 -8.37 16.17 -31.15
C GLU A 84 -7.21 16.53 -30.25
N ASN A 85 -7.41 17.53 -29.38
CA ASN A 85 -6.33 18.00 -28.52
C ASN A 85 -6.88 18.47 -27.18
N THR A 86 -6.09 18.27 -26.13
CA THR A 86 -6.32 18.82 -24.81
C THR A 86 -5.05 19.46 -24.28
N ILE A 87 -5.16 20.65 -23.69
CA ILE A 87 -4.05 21.40 -23.12
C ILE A 87 -4.43 22.02 -21.77
N LYS A 88 -3.48 22.03 -20.84
CA LYS A 88 -3.51 22.83 -19.61
C LYS A 88 -2.14 23.42 -19.37
N ILE A 89 -2.09 24.71 -19.07
CA ILE A 89 -0.87 25.40 -18.63
C ILE A 89 -1.17 25.98 -17.25
N SER A 90 -0.43 25.50 -16.25
CA SER A 90 -0.66 25.77 -14.84
C SER A 90 0.46 26.64 -14.25
N GLY A 91 0.07 27.61 -13.43
CA GLY A 91 1.00 28.59 -12.88
C GLY A 91 0.34 29.65 -11.99
N THR A 92 1.16 30.59 -11.50
CA THR A 92 0.72 31.76 -10.74
C THR A 92 1.13 33.05 -11.46
N LYS A 93 0.42 34.15 -11.25
CA LYS A 93 0.82 35.45 -11.80
C LYS A 93 0.51 36.55 -10.80
N THR A 94 1.26 37.64 -10.83
CA THR A 94 0.89 38.86 -10.12
C THR A 94 -0.36 39.50 -10.75
N ASP A 95 -1.15 40.22 -9.94
CA ASP A 95 -2.37 40.89 -10.41
C ASP A 95 -2.09 41.94 -11.48
N SER A 96 -0.91 42.55 -11.43
CA SER A 96 -0.42 43.54 -12.39
C SER A 96 -0.10 42.99 -13.78
N ILE A 97 -0.06 41.65 -13.95
CA ILE A 97 0.16 41.01 -15.26
C ILE A 97 -1.17 40.67 -15.91
N ASP A 98 -1.36 41.17 -17.14
CA ASP A 98 -2.32 40.64 -18.11
C ASP A 98 -1.65 39.59 -18.99
N LEU A 99 -2.24 38.38 -19.02
CA LEU A 99 -1.70 37.19 -19.68
C LEU A 99 -2.69 36.65 -20.70
N ILE A 100 -2.24 36.46 -21.93
CA ILE A 100 -2.98 35.70 -22.95
C ILE A 100 -2.07 34.64 -23.54
N ILE A 101 -2.49 33.38 -23.46
CA ILE A 101 -1.81 32.26 -24.12
C ILE A 101 -2.52 32.01 -25.45
N TYR A 102 -1.80 32.15 -26.55
CA TYR A 102 -2.27 31.88 -27.89
C TYR A 102 -1.83 30.49 -28.37
N LEU A 103 -2.78 29.76 -28.94
CA LEU A 103 -2.54 28.60 -29.79
C LEU A 103 -2.97 28.98 -31.21
N LEU A 104 -2.01 29.01 -32.11
CA LEU A 104 -2.19 29.38 -33.52
C LEU A 104 -2.13 28.11 -34.36
N GLU A 105 -3.15 27.85 -35.17
CA GLU A 105 -3.26 26.68 -36.05
C GLU A 105 -2.80 27.06 -37.46
N TYR A 106 -2.08 26.16 -38.14
CA TYR A 106 -1.52 26.36 -39.48
C TYR A 106 -1.75 25.16 -40.38
N ASP A 107 -1.90 25.40 -41.68
CA ASP A 107 -2.00 24.35 -42.70
C ASP A 107 -0.63 23.75 -43.10
N GLY A 108 -0.63 22.74 -43.98
CA GLY A 108 0.59 22.12 -44.52
C GLY A 108 1.50 23.07 -45.30
N GLU A 109 0.96 24.20 -45.78
CA GLU A 109 1.71 25.29 -46.44
C GLU A 109 2.15 26.38 -45.44
N PHE A 110 2.06 26.10 -44.14
CA PHE A 110 2.45 27.01 -43.04
C PHE A 110 1.69 28.32 -42.97
N ARG A 111 0.49 28.40 -43.55
CA ARG A 111 -0.38 29.58 -43.47
C ARG A 111 -1.30 29.47 -42.27
N GLN A 112 -1.44 30.57 -41.53
CA GLN A 112 -2.29 30.61 -40.35
C GLN A 112 -3.76 30.40 -40.73
N VAL A 113 -4.41 29.40 -40.15
CA VAL A 113 -5.82 29.08 -40.40
C VAL A 113 -6.73 29.49 -39.26
N ARG A 114 -6.26 29.42 -38.01
CA ARG A 114 -7.08 29.75 -36.84
C ARG A 114 -6.21 30.25 -35.68
N LYS A 115 -6.82 31.03 -34.79
CA LYS A 115 -6.21 31.51 -33.55
C LYS A 115 -7.14 31.21 -32.38
N LYS A 116 -6.61 30.60 -31.34
CA LYS A 116 -7.32 30.28 -30.10
C LYS A 116 -6.62 30.89 -28.90
N ARG A 117 -7.40 31.26 -27.89
CA ARG A 117 -6.90 31.64 -26.57
C ARG A 117 -7.04 30.43 -25.66
N ILE A 118 -5.95 30.04 -25.01
CA ILE A 118 -5.95 29.00 -23.98
C ILE A 118 -6.07 29.72 -22.63
N PRO A 119 -7.17 29.55 -21.89
CA PRO A 119 -7.30 30.12 -20.57
C PRO A 119 -6.24 29.53 -19.62
N PHE A 120 -5.55 30.40 -18.88
CA PHE A 120 -4.54 29.99 -17.91
C PHE A 120 -5.18 29.23 -16.75
N ASN A 121 -4.51 28.20 -16.22
CA ASN A 121 -5.01 27.33 -15.16
C ASN A 121 -6.30 26.53 -15.49
N HIS A 122 -6.75 26.49 -16.75
CA HIS A 122 -7.91 25.71 -17.16
C HIS A 122 -7.54 24.62 -18.18
N LEU A 123 -8.11 23.43 -17.96
CA LEU A 123 -8.04 22.34 -18.93
C LEU A 123 -8.93 22.66 -20.13
N THR A 124 -8.33 22.71 -21.32
CA THR A 124 -9.01 23.12 -22.55
C THR A 124 -8.93 22.00 -23.58
N SER A 125 -10.07 21.40 -23.90
CA SER A 125 -10.21 20.41 -24.97
C SER A 125 -10.76 21.06 -26.24
N PHE A 126 -10.23 20.70 -27.40
CA PHE A 126 -10.66 21.27 -28.66
C PHE A 126 -10.31 20.46 -29.91
N HIS A 127 -11.15 20.63 -30.94
CA HIS A 127 -10.87 20.18 -32.30
C HIS A 127 -10.14 21.25 -33.11
N THR A 128 -9.19 20.82 -33.95
CA THR A 128 -8.54 21.65 -34.98
C THR A 128 -9.37 21.70 -36.26
N THR A 129 -9.04 22.58 -37.21
CA THR A 129 -9.67 22.54 -38.54
C THR A 129 -9.19 21.34 -39.36
N SER A 130 -9.99 20.91 -40.34
CA SER A 130 -9.63 19.83 -41.27
C SER A 130 -8.36 20.10 -42.08
N SER A 131 -7.98 21.37 -42.22
CA SER A 131 -6.76 21.80 -42.92
C SER A 131 -5.56 22.00 -41.99
N THR A 132 -5.71 21.86 -40.67
CA THR A 132 -4.64 22.11 -39.71
C THR A 132 -3.68 20.93 -39.67
N GLU A 133 -2.38 21.22 -39.75
CA GLU A 133 -1.30 20.24 -39.58
C GLU A 133 -0.31 20.63 -38.48
N TYR A 134 -0.13 21.94 -38.27
CA TYR A 134 0.84 22.49 -37.33
C TYR A 134 0.20 23.48 -36.37
N CYS A 135 0.85 23.68 -35.23
CA CYS A 135 0.49 24.75 -34.32
C CYS A 135 1.71 25.52 -33.79
N ARG A 136 1.43 26.69 -33.21
CA ARG A 136 2.41 27.52 -32.50
C ARG A 136 1.82 28.01 -31.18
N ILE A 137 2.61 27.95 -30.12
CA ILE A 137 2.28 28.54 -28.82
C ILE A 137 3.00 29.88 -28.66
N ALA A 138 2.24 30.91 -28.27
CA ALA A 138 2.76 32.23 -27.95
C ALA A 138 2.12 32.76 -26.67
N ILE A 139 2.93 33.32 -25.77
CA ILE A 139 2.50 33.97 -24.55
C ILE A 139 2.58 35.48 -24.77
N ARG A 140 1.44 36.17 -24.70
CA ARG A 140 1.37 37.63 -24.66
C ARG A 140 1.29 38.08 -23.21
N LEU A 141 2.23 38.93 -22.81
CA LEU A 141 2.29 39.55 -21.49
C LEU A 141 2.19 41.06 -21.63
N SER A 142 1.43 41.71 -20.75
CA SER A 142 1.51 43.16 -20.52
C SER A 142 1.42 43.49 -19.05
N GLY A 143 2.10 44.55 -18.63
CA GLY A 143 2.25 44.92 -17.23
C GLY A 143 3.55 44.41 -16.61
N GLN A 144 3.94 45.04 -15.50
CA GLN A 144 5.15 44.72 -14.74
C GLN A 144 4.82 43.76 -13.62
N GLY A 145 5.59 42.68 -13.46
CA GLY A 145 5.36 41.68 -12.42
C GLY A 145 6.01 40.34 -12.71
N GLU A 146 5.48 39.29 -12.08
CA GLU A 146 6.01 37.92 -12.17
C GLU A 146 4.93 36.93 -12.60
N LEU A 147 5.27 36.06 -13.55
CA LEU A 147 4.48 34.91 -13.98
C LEU A 147 5.31 33.66 -13.70
N GLU A 148 4.79 32.75 -12.90
CA GLU A 148 5.33 31.42 -12.70
C GLU A 148 4.53 30.41 -13.53
N ILE A 149 5.21 29.56 -14.30
CA ILE A 149 4.60 28.38 -14.94
C ILE A 149 5.31 27.16 -14.38
N PHE A 150 4.57 26.22 -13.81
CA PHE A 150 5.14 25.06 -13.13
C PHE A 150 4.65 23.70 -13.65
N ASN A 151 3.61 23.68 -14.49
CA ASN A 151 3.12 22.46 -15.15
C ASN A 151 2.50 22.78 -16.52
N VAL A 152 2.80 21.93 -17.51
CA VAL A 152 2.17 21.95 -18.83
C VAL A 152 1.73 20.52 -19.14
N PHE A 153 0.46 20.36 -19.45
CA PHE A 153 -0.11 19.10 -19.91
C PHE A 153 -0.62 19.27 -21.33
N THR A 154 -0.24 18.35 -22.22
CA THR A 154 -0.78 18.25 -23.57
C THR A 154 -1.14 16.80 -23.89
N SER A 155 -2.23 16.60 -24.62
CA SER A 155 -2.66 15.30 -25.13
C SER A 155 -3.33 15.49 -26.49
N ASP A 156 -3.23 14.49 -27.35
CA ASP A 156 -3.88 14.39 -28.66
C ASP A 156 -5.25 13.70 -28.58
N SER A 157 -5.93 13.84 -27.44
CA SER A 157 -7.23 13.20 -27.18
C SER A 157 -8.21 14.16 -26.52
N ILE A 158 -9.50 13.95 -26.77
CA ILE A 158 -10.60 14.57 -26.04
C ILE A 158 -11.38 13.45 -25.34
N PRO A 159 -11.36 13.37 -24.00
CA PRO A 159 -12.06 12.31 -23.30
C PRO A 159 -13.58 12.46 -23.45
N LYS A 160 -14.26 11.33 -23.61
CA LYS A 160 -15.71 11.29 -23.58
C LYS A 160 -16.19 11.38 -22.13
N ALA A 161 -17.03 12.36 -21.85
CA ALA A 161 -17.73 12.45 -20.58
C ALA A 161 -18.73 11.29 -20.45
N THR A 162 -18.70 10.62 -19.30
CA THR A 162 -19.49 9.44 -18.97
C THR A 162 -20.33 9.77 -17.75
N ARG A 163 -21.60 9.35 -17.77
CA ARG A 163 -22.49 9.56 -16.62
C ARG A 163 -22.13 8.58 -15.52
N ILE A 164 -21.54 9.10 -14.45
CA ILE A 164 -21.23 8.31 -13.25
C ILE A 164 -22.45 8.30 -12.34
N GLN A 165 -22.85 7.10 -11.94
CA GLN A 165 -23.90 6.92 -10.95
C GLN A 165 -23.38 7.30 -9.56
N LYS A 166 -24.31 7.65 -8.66
CA LYS A 166 -23.96 7.94 -7.27
C LYS A 166 -23.26 6.71 -6.67
N ARG A 167 -22.17 6.94 -5.93
CA ARG A 167 -21.46 5.87 -5.23
C ARG A 167 -22.35 5.30 -4.14
N GLU A 168 -22.53 3.99 -4.19
CA GLU A 168 -23.17 3.20 -3.14
C GLU A 168 -22.09 2.50 -2.32
N GLU A 169 -22.46 2.11 -1.11
CA GLU A 169 -21.60 1.33 -0.23
C GLU A 169 -21.42 -0.09 -0.78
N LYS A 170 -20.17 -0.52 -0.97
CA LYS A 170 -19.79 -1.80 -1.59
C LYS A 170 -18.93 -2.63 -0.65
N SER A 171 -18.88 -3.95 -0.84
CA SER A 171 -17.79 -4.74 -0.24
C SER A 171 -16.45 -4.35 -0.87
N LEU A 172 -15.34 -4.56 -0.16
CA LEU A 172 -14.00 -4.26 -0.69
C LEU A 172 -13.75 -4.92 -2.05
N SER A 173 -14.14 -6.19 -2.21
CA SER A 173 -14.00 -6.96 -3.46
C SER A 173 -14.77 -6.40 -4.65
N GLN A 174 -15.77 -5.55 -4.41
CA GLN A 174 -16.58 -4.88 -5.44
C GLN A 174 -16.07 -3.48 -5.79
N ILE A 175 -15.12 -2.94 -5.02
CA ILE A 175 -14.43 -1.69 -5.37
C ILE A 175 -13.58 -1.94 -6.60
N ARG A 176 -13.74 -1.11 -7.62
CA ARG A 176 -12.99 -1.22 -8.88
C ARG A 176 -11.87 -0.20 -8.94
N VAL A 177 -10.66 -0.67 -9.19
CA VAL A 177 -9.45 0.18 -9.21
C VAL A 177 -8.77 0.08 -10.56
N ALA A 178 -8.61 1.21 -11.23
CA ALA A 178 -7.71 1.33 -12.36
C ALA A 178 -6.29 1.49 -11.82
N ALA A 179 -5.41 0.51 -12.01
CA ALA A 179 -4.13 0.43 -11.32
C ALA A 179 -2.94 0.54 -12.28
N ILE A 180 -1.98 1.42 -11.96
CA ILE A 180 -0.64 1.47 -12.54
C ILE A 180 0.34 1.19 -11.41
N LEU A 181 0.68 -0.07 -11.23
CA LEU A 181 1.50 -0.58 -10.14
C LEU A 181 2.51 -1.57 -10.71
N ASP A 182 3.58 -1.86 -9.97
CA ASP A 182 4.36 -3.06 -10.29
C ASP A 182 3.58 -4.35 -9.98
N ASP A 183 3.99 -5.46 -10.59
CA ASP A 183 3.28 -6.74 -10.53
C ASP A 183 3.09 -7.26 -9.10
N GLU A 184 4.02 -6.95 -8.18
CA GLU A 184 3.95 -7.43 -6.81
C GLU A 184 2.84 -6.71 -6.03
N TYR A 185 2.80 -5.38 -6.08
CA TYR A 185 1.75 -4.59 -5.42
C TYR A 185 0.39 -4.81 -6.10
N LEU A 186 0.38 -4.96 -7.43
CA LEU A 186 -0.82 -5.29 -8.17
C LEU A 186 -1.44 -6.61 -7.69
N SER A 187 -0.63 -7.66 -7.55
CA SER A 187 -1.07 -8.96 -7.05
C SER A 187 -1.65 -8.86 -5.64
N ASN A 188 -0.95 -8.16 -4.74
CA ASN A 188 -1.39 -7.98 -3.35
C ASN A 188 -2.71 -7.19 -3.24
N ILE A 189 -2.88 -6.14 -4.05
CA ILE A 189 -4.10 -5.32 -4.04
C ILE A 189 -5.26 -6.04 -4.73
N ALA A 190 -5.01 -6.84 -5.77
CA ALA A 190 -6.02 -7.62 -6.48
C ALA A 190 -6.71 -8.69 -5.62
N GLU A 191 -6.11 -9.08 -4.49
CA GLU A 191 -6.77 -9.95 -3.52
C GLU A 191 -7.87 -9.25 -2.70
N ILE A 192 -7.86 -7.91 -2.69
CA ILE A 192 -8.73 -7.08 -1.84
C ILE A 192 -9.82 -6.40 -2.67
N VAL A 193 -9.46 -5.91 -3.86
CA VAL A 193 -10.32 -5.13 -4.75
C VAL A 193 -10.31 -5.67 -6.17
N SER A 194 -11.29 -5.26 -6.97
CA SER A 194 -11.35 -5.61 -8.39
C SER A 194 -10.44 -4.69 -9.22
N ILE A 195 -9.38 -5.25 -9.81
CA ILE A 195 -8.50 -4.50 -10.71
C ILE A 195 -9.11 -4.41 -12.11
N ILE A 196 -9.10 -3.19 -12.67
CA ILE A 196 -9.36 -2.96 -14.10
C ILE A 196 -8.01 -2.94 -14.81
N SER A 197 -7.77 -3.93 -15.68
CA SER A 197 -6.60 -3.90 -16.56
C SER A 197 -6.65 -2.68 -17.48
N LEU A 198 -5.50 -2.05 -17.67
CA LEU A 198 -5.31 -0.91 -18.57
C LEU A 198 -4.90 -1.34 -19.99
N ASP A 199 -4.87 -2.64 -20.25
CA ASP A 199 -4.78 -3.17 -21.62
C ASP A 199 -6.04 -2.77 -22.38
N MET A 200 -5.87 -2.07 -23.52
CA MET A 200 -7.00 -1.51 -24.28
C MET A 200 -7.93 -0.65 -23.40
N TRP A 201 -7.32 0.23 -22.58
CA TRP A 201 -8.02 1.08 -21.61
C TRP A 201 -9.18 1.90 -22.21
N ASP A 202 -9.10 2.27 -23.49
CA ASP A 202 -10.10 3.05 -24.20
C ASP A 202 -11.42 2.27 -24.38
N GLU A 203 -11.35 0.96 -24.59
CA GLU A 203 -12.55 0.11 -24.57
C GLU A 203 -13.01 -0.23 -23.16
N MET A 204 -12.07 -0.50 -22.25
CA MET A 204 -12.36 -1.00 -20.91
C MET A 204 -13.03 0.05 -20.01
N LEU A 205 -12.55 1.29 -20.01
CA LEU A 205 -13.12 2.36 -19.18
C LEU A 205 -14.55 2.73 -19.60
N ASN A 206 -14.94 2.42 -20.84
CA ASN A 206 -16.33 2.57 -21.31
C ASN A 206 -17.24 1.41 -20.87
N LYS A 207 -16.69 0.23 -20.56
CA LYS A 207 -17.45 -0.95 -20.10
C LYS A 207 -17.52 -1.04 -18.58
N SER A 208 -16.43 -0.70 -17.89
CA SER A 208 -16.31 -0.74 -16.44
C SER A 208 -15.68 0.54 -15.92
N ILE A 209 -16.46 1.32 -15.18
CA ILE A 209 -16.00 2.60 -14.63
C ILE A 209 -15.28 2.33 -13.30
N PRO A 210 -13.99 2.69 -13.16
CA PRO A 210 -13.28 2.57 -11.89
C PRO A 210 -13.93 3.45 -10.81
N ASP A 211 -13.88 3.01 -9.56
CA ASP A 211 -14.25 3.82 -8.41
C ASP A 211 -13.17 4.86 -8.11
N PHE A 212 -11.89 4.51 -8.30
CA PHE A 212 -10.73 5.40 -8.32
C PHE A 212 -9.57 4.84 -9.16
N MET A 213 -8.60 5.69 -9.48
CA MET A 213 -7.34 5.31 -10.11
C MET A 213 -6.22 5.32 -9.08
N LEU A 214 -5.38 4.28 -9.06
CA LEU A 214 -4.22 4.16 -8.19
C LEU A 214 -2.94 4.04 -9.01
N ILE A 215 -1.96 4.89 -8.70
CA ILE A 215 -0.64 4.93 -9.34
C ILE A 215 0.40 4.84 -8.23
N ASP A 216 1.39 3.97 -8.34
CA ASP A 216 2.52 3.95 -7.41
C ASP A 216 3.81 4.49 -8.02
N SER A 217 4.81 4.68 -7.16
CA SER A 217 6.14 5.11 -7.56
C SER A 217 7.08 3.94 -7.88
N SER A 218 6.68 2.69 -7.65
CA SER A 218 7.52 1.51 -7.89
C SER A 218 7.37 0.98 -9.31
N TRP A 219 6.43 1.51 -10.09
CA TRP A 219 6.35 1.31 -11.53
C TRP A 219 7.68 1.66 -12.22
N GLN A 220 8.54 0.65 -12.31
CA GLN A 220 9.70 0.60 -13.17
C GLN A 220 9.23 0.09 -14.52
N CYS A 221 9.52 0.84 -15.58
CA CYS A 221 9.47 0.28 -16.92
C CYS A 221 10.51 -0.85 -16.93
N LYS A 222 10.06 -2.11 -16.98
CA LYS A 222 10.93 -3.30 -16.98
C LYS A 222 11.95 -3.33 -18.14
N ASP A 223 11.87 -2.38 -19.06
CA ASP A 223 12.84 -2.15 -20.13
C ASP A 223 13.66 -0.88 -19.84
N SER A 224 14.79 -1.07 -19.15
CA SER A 224 15.95 -0.15 -18.99
C SER A 224 15.70 1.33 -18.63
N GLU A 225 16.66 1.96 -17.96
CA GLU A 225 16.62 3.37 -17.54
C GLU A 225 16.43 4.39 -18.70
N GLU A 226 16.31 3.96 -19.96
CA GLU A 226 16.25 4.83 -21.12
C GLU A 226 14.94 4.83 -21.92
N ILE A 227 13.99 3.89 -21.76
CA ILE A 227 12.82 3.87 -22.66
C ILE A 227 11.53 3.40 -21.96
N ILE A 228 10.85 4.31 -21.24
CA ILE A 228 9.38 4.30 -21.34
C ILE A 228 9.10 4.56 -22.81
N ASN A 229 8.61 3.56 -23.54
CA ASN A 229 8.21 3.81 -24.92
C ASN A 229 7.12 4.89 -24.91
N ASP A 230 7.22 5.84 -25.85
CA ASP A 230 6.32 7.00 -25.96
C ASP A 230 4.83 6.61 -25.84
N ARG A 231 4.48 5.39 -26.28
CA ARG A 231 3.13 4.83 -26.20
C ARG A 231 2.63 4.66 -24.76
N THR A 232 3.43 4.09 -23.87
CA THR A 232 3.00 3.81 -22.49
C THR A 232 2.77 5.11 -21.73
N TYR A 233 3.71 6.04 -21.87
CA TYR A 233 3.59 7.38 -21.33
C TYR A 233 2.32 8.11 -21.81
N GLN A 234 2.06 8.07 -23.12
CA GLN A 234 0.86 8.67 -23.68
C GLN A 234 -0.42 7.98 -23.20
N ALA A 235 -0.42 6.66 -23.02
CA ALA A 235 -1.56 5.94 -22.44
C ALA A 235 -1.87 6.45 -21.03
N ILE A 236 -0.87 6.59 -20.16
CA ILE A 236 -1.05 7.11 -18.79
C ILE A 236 -1.65 8.52 -18.81
N LYS A 237 -1.12 9.42 -19.65
CA LYS A 237 -1.65 10.78 -19.80
C LYS A 237 -3.12 10.78 -20.22
N ARG A 238 -3.48 9.93 -21.18
CA ARG A 238 -4.87 9.82 -21.67
C ARG A 238 -5.81 9.20 -20.64
N ILE A 239 -5.38 8.17 -19.89
CA ILE A 239 -6.17 7.57 -18.80
C ILE A 239 -6.38 8.57 -17.67
N THR A 240 -5.33 9.28 -17.26
CA THR A 240 -5.40 10.32 -16.22
C THR A 240 -6.36 11.43 -16.65
N LEU A 241 -6.25 11.87 -17.91
CA LEU A 241 -7.14 12.87 -18.48
C LEU A 241 -8.60 12.40 -18.52
N TRP A 242 -8.84 11.13 -18.86
CA TRP A 242 -10.16 10.51 -18.82
C TRP A 242 -10.72 10.48 -17.39
N CYS A 243 -9.92 10.06 -16.41
CA CYS A 243 -10.31 10.04 -15.01
C CYS A 243 -10.68 11.44 -14.52
N LYS A 244 -9.85 12.45 -14.83
CA LYS A 244 -10.12 13.85 -14.45
C LYS A 244 -11.41 14.39 -15.07
N THR A 245 -11.65 14.10 -16.35
CA THR A 245 -12.87 14.52 -17.06
C THR A 245 -14.12 13.87 -16.50
N ASN A 246 -13.98 12.64 -16.01
CA ASN A 246 -15.05 11.86 -15.41
C ASN A 246 -15.06 11.96 -13.87
N HIS A 247 -14.35 12.91 -13.23
CA HIS A 247 -14.37 13.04 -11.77
C HIS A 247 -14.04 11.73 -11.00
N ILE A 248 -13.21 10.87 -11.59
CA ILE A 248 -12.64 9.69 -10.92
C ILE A 248 -11.41 10.15 -10.13
N PRO A 249 -11.37 9.95 -8.80
CA PRO A 249 -10.25 10.32 -7.95
C PRO A 249 -8.97 9.65 -8.44
N ILE A 250 -7.91 10.45 -8.56
CA ILE A 250 -6.60 9.98 -8.96
C ILE A 250 -5.70 9.98 -7.73
N VAL A 251 -5.31 8.79 -7.30
CA VAL A 251 -4.49 8.53 -6.12
C VAL A 251 -3.07 8.17 -6.55
N PHE A 252 -2.09 8.85 -5.97
CA PHE A 252 -0.68 8.50 -6.11
C PHE A 252 -0.10 8.01 -4.79
N TRP A 253 0.60 6.88 -4.80
CA TRP A 253 1.29 6.30 -3.64
C TRP A 253 2.80 6.24 -3.89
N ASP A 254 3.52 7.15 -3.24
CA ASP A 254 4.97 7.19 -3.21
C ASP A 254 5.54 6.16 -2.23
N LEU A 255 6.18 5.15 -2.81
CA LEU A 255 6.86 4.03 -2.16
C LEU A 255 8.37 4.29 -1.99
N GLY A 256 8.80 5.55 -2.01
CA GLY A 256 10.17 5.95 -1.66
C GLY A 256 11.21 5.62 -2.74
N ALA A 257 10.79 5.18 -3.92
CA ALA A 257 11.61 5.06 -5.11
C ALA A 257 11.82 6.46 -5.73
N SER A 258 13.03 6.77 -6.20
CA SER A 258 13.28 7.98 -6.97
C SER A 258 12.57 7.88 -8.33
N THR A 259 11.27 8.17 -8.36
CA THR A 259 10.48 8.06 -9.59
C THR A 259 10.93 9.02 -10.66
N HIS A 260 10.74 8.58 -11.91
CA HIS A 260 10.77 9.37 -13.13
C HIS A 260 9.99 10.69 -12.97
N VAL A 261 10.71 11.73 -12.57
CA VAL A 261 10.21 13.08 -12.31
C VAL A 261 9.42 13.62 -13.51
N GLY A 262 9.72 13.18 -14.74
CA GLY A 262 9.05 13.63 -15.96
C GLY A 262 7.55 13.32 -16.01
N VAL A 263 7.16 12.04 -15.95
CA VAL A 263 5.75 11.63 -16.10
C VAL A 263 4.89 12.14 -14.96
N MET A 264 5.36 11.91 -13.73
CA MET A 264 4.67 12.32 -12.51
C MET A 264 4.40 13.82 -12.50
N ARG A 265 5.33 14.64 -12.97
CA ARG A 265 5.14 16.10 -13.02
C ARG A 265 4.12 16.56 -14.03
N GLU A 266 3.92 15.83 -15.12
CA GLU A 266 2.91 16.23 -16.10
C GLU A 266 1.50 15.94 -15.61
N ILE A 267 1.33 14.78 -14.99
CA ILE A 267 0.06 14.35 -14.43
C ILE A 267 -0.19 14.92 -13.03
N SER A 268 0.81 15.53 -12.37
CA SER A 268 0.69 16.03 -10.98
C SER A 268 -0.47 17.01 -10.80
N SER A 269 -0.76 17.84 -11.81
CA SER A 269 -1.89 18.78 -11.75
C SER A 269 -3.28 18.12 -11.86
N PHE A 270 -3.31 16.80 -12.05
CA PHE A 270 -4.53 15.98 -12.10
C PHE A 270 -4.64 15.02 -10.92
N ILE A 271 -3.55 14.74 -10.20
CA ILE A 271 -3.58 13.94 -8.98
C ILE A 271 -4.44 14.68 -7.95
N ASP A 272 -5.35 13.95 -7.30
CA ASP A 272 -6.26 14.51 -6.30
C ASP A 272 -5.80 14.16 -4.87
N TYR A 273 -5.06 13.06 -4.70
CA TYR A 273 -4.56 12.56 -3.42
C TYR A 273 -3.15 11.99 -3.57
N ILE A 274 -2.25 12.37 -2.66
CA ILE A 274 -0.89 11.84 -2.58
C ILE A 274 -0.72 11.13 -1.24
N PHE A 275 -0.19 9.93 -1.29
CA PHE A 275 0.23 9.16 -0.14
C PHE A 275 1.74 8.92 -0.23
N THR A 276 2.47 9.04 0.87
CA THR A 276 3.92 8.77 0.90
C THR A 276 4.30 7.93 2.10
N VAL A 277 5.21 6.98 1.88
CA VAL A 277 5.80 6.17 2.96
C VAL A 277 6.71 6.98 3.89
N ASP A 278 7.18 8.17 3.47
CA ASP A 278 8.04 9.04 4.26
C ASP A 278 7.42 10.43 4.44
N ASP A 279 6.89 10.72 5.62
CA ASP A 279 6.19 11.97 5.91
C ASP A 279 7.07 13.24 5.76
N LYS A 280 8.41 13.09 5.66
CA LYS A 280 9.32 14.19 5.29
C LYS A 280 9.13 14.69 3.86
N LEU A 281 8.51 13.90 2.99
CA LEU A 281 8.23 14.28 1.60
C LEU A 281 6.94 15.09 1.47
N ILE A 282 6.10 15.16 2.51
CA ILE A 282 4.84 15.91 2.47
C ILE A 282 5.06 17.40 2.09
N PRO A 283 6.02 18.13 2.68
CA PRO A 283 6.31 19.50 2.25
C PRO A 283 6.76 19.59 0.79
N VAL A 284 7.52 18.61 0.30
CA VAL A 284 7.99 18.56 -1.09
C VAL A 284 6.81 18.40 -2.06
N TYR A 285 5.87 17.51 -1.74
CA TYR A 285 4.66 17.33 -2.54
C TYR A 285 3.74 18.54 -2.50
N ARG A 286 3.66 19.25 -1.37
CA ARG A 286 2.88 20.49 -1.26
C ARG A 286 3.37 21.57 -2.24
N ASP A 287 4.65 21.58 -2.60
CA ASP A 287 5.21 22.50 -3.60
C ASP A 287 4.97 22.06 -5.06
N LEU A 288 4.43 20.85 -5.28
CA LEU A 288 4.18 20.23 -6.59
C LEU A 288 2.70 20.22 -7.00
N VAL A 289 1.78 20.29 -6.04
CA VAL A 289 0.32 20.29 -6.27
C VAL A 289 -0.36 21.50 -5.60
N ASP A 290 -1.60 21.77 -5.95
CA ASP A 290 -2.38 22.92 -5.48
C ASP A 290 -3.37 22.59 -4.35
N HIS A 291 -3.17 21.47 -3.66
CA HIS A 291 -4.05 20.96 -2.61
C HIS A 291 -3.27 20.36 -1.43
N ASP A 292 -3.94 20.20 -0.28
CA ASP A 292 -3.36 19.63 0.94
C ASP A 292 -3.70 18.15 1.19
N ASN A 293 -4.33 17.47 0.22
CA ASN A 293 -4.63 16.03 0.27
C ASN A 293 -3.38 15.15 0.16
N ILE A 294 -2.44 15.32 1.10
CA ILE A 294 -1.13 14.66 1.13
C ILE A 294 -0.99 13.95 2.48
N TYR A 295 -0.88 12.63 2.47
CA TYR A 295 -0.97 11.78 3.65
C TYR A 295 0.25 10.87 3.81
N HIS A 296 0.55 10.50 5.05
CA HIS A 296 1.53 9.46 5.33
C HIS A 296 0.85 8.09 5.24
N LEU A 297 1.42 7.18 4.44
CA LEU A 297 0.93 5.81 4.27
C LEU A 297 2.12 4.83 4.22
N PRO A 298 2.39 4.11 5.33
CA PRO A 298 3.45 3.10 5.37
C PRO A 298 3.21 1.96 4.36
N TYR A 299 4.22 1.13 4.10
CA TYR A 299 4.02 -0.10 3.31
C TYR A 299 2.95 -1.01 3.93
N GLY A 300 2.29 -1.79 3.06
CA GLY A 300 1.41 -2.89 3.46
C GLY A 300 2.15 -4.23 3.42
N VAL A 301 1.65 -5.20 4.18
CA VAL A 301 2.08 -6.60 4.13
C VAL A 301 0.96 -7.49 3.61
N ASN A 302 1.31 -8.56 2.90
CA ASN A 302 0.37 -9.65 2.61
C ASN A 302 0.63 -10.80 3.60
N PRO A 303 -0.28 -11.06 4.56
CA PRO A 303 -0.13 -12.15 5.51
C PRO A 303 0.04 -13.52 4.85
N LYS A 304 -0.55 -13.77 3.67
CA LYS A 304 -0.38 -15.04 2.95
C LYS A 304 1.06 -15.31 2.52
N VAL A 305 1.85 -14.25 2.35
CA VAL A 305 3.23 -14.32 1.87
C VAL A 305 4.21 -14.12 3.02
N HIS A 306 3.94 -13.19 3.93
CA HIS A 306 4.82 -12.87 5.05
C HIS A 306 4.13 -13.19 6.38
N ASN A 307 4.57 -14.31 6.93
CA ASN A 307 4.03 -14.96 8.11
C ASN A 307 5.11 -15.91 8.68
N PRO A 308 4.88 -16.55 9.83
CA PRO A 308 5.91 -17.31 10.52
C PRO A 308 6.13 -18.73 9.97
N THR A 309 5.42 -19.18 8.92
CA THR A 309 5.61 -20.54 8.38
C THR A 309 6.99 -20.77 7.77
N GLU A 310 7.63 -19.70 7.27
CA GLU A 310 8.99 -19.79 6.72
C GLU A 310 10.08 -19.51 7.77
N LEU A 311 9.71 -19.34 9.06
CA LEU A 311 10.66 -19.10 10.13
C LEU A 311 11.61 -20.30 10.29
N ASN A 312 12.92 -20.06 10.22
CA ASN A 312 13.90 -21.10 10.44
C ASN A 312 14.09 -21.38 11.94
N LYS A 313 13.20 -22.22 12.48
CA LYS A 313 13.18 -22.60 13.91
C LYS A 313 14.52 -23.13 14.41
N ALA A 314 15.28 -23.85 13.57
CA ALA A 314 16.60 -24.36 13.93
C ALA A 314 17.64 -23.26 14.12
N ILE A 315 17.64 -22.22 13.27
CA ILE A 315 18.51 -21.04 13.42
C ILE A 315 18.10 -20.24 14.66
N VAL A 316 16.80 -20.06 14.91
CA VAL A 316 16.31 -19.35 16.10
C VAL A 316 16.65 -20.11 17.39
N ASN A 317 16.47 -21.42 17.42
CA ASN A 317 16.83 -22.23 18.58
C ASN A 317 18.35 -22.22 18.82
N ARG A 318 19.18 -22.25 17.76
CA ARG A 318 20.64 -22.08 17.88
C ARG A 318 21.02 -20.70 18.39
N PHE A 319 20.29 -19.65 17.98
CA PHE A 319 20.50 -18.30 18.49
C PHE A 319 20.38 -18.25 20.02
N PHE A 320 19.55 -19.10 20.63
CA PHE A 320 19.45 -19.19 22.10
C PHE A 320 20.63 -19.91 22.79
N ASP A 321 21.47 -20.62 22.04
CA ASP A 321 22.58 -21.41 22.60
C ASP A 321 23.87 -20.57 22.73
N ASP A 322 24.02 -19.53 21.93
CA ASP A 322 25.27 -18.78 21.79
C ASP A 322 25.20 -17.34 22.35
N LYS A 323 26.35 -16.83 22.82
CA LYS A 323 26.49 -15.45 23.31
C LYS A 323 27.66 -14.71 22.66
N LEU A 324 27.43 -13.46 22.30
CA LEU A 324 28.47 -12.54 21.86
C LEU A 324 29.23 -11.97 23.04
N THR A 325 30.56 -11.91 22.94
CA THR A 325 31.38 -11.22 23.92
C THR A 325 31.16 -9.71 23.79
N VAL A 326 30.55 -9.07 24.79
CA VAL A 326 30.34 -7.62 24.81
C VAL A 326 31.63 -6.91 25.23
N PRO A 327 32.19 -6.00 24.43
CA PRO A 327 33.38 -5.24 24.82
C PRO A 327 33.09 -4.28 25.96
N LYS A 328 34.05 -4.09 26.88
CA LYS A 328 33.92 -3.17 28.02
C LYS A 328 33.77 -1.69 27.63
N LYS A 329 34.06 -1.31 26.38
CA LYS A 329 33.85 0.04 25.84
C LYS A 329 32.62 0.03 24.93
N LYS A 330 31.75 1.03 25.07
CA LYS A 330 30.66 1.30 24.11
C LYS A 330 31.25 1.38 22.70
N LEU A 331 30.91 0.42 21.85
CA LEU A 331 31.32 0.42 20.45
C LEU A 331 30.40 1.33 19.64
N SER A 332 30.98 2.03 18.66
CA SER A 332 30.19 2.63 17.59
C SER A 332 29.92 1.61 16.49
N ILE A 333 28.80 1.79 15.79
CA ILE A 333 28.37 1.01 14.62
C ILE A 333 29.49 0.72 13.59
N SER A 334 30.42 1.66 13.37
CA SER A 334 31.53 1.46 12.43
C SER A 334 32.42 0.27 12.79
N SER A 335 32.37 -0.17 14.05
CA SER A 335 33.09 -1.34 14.55
C SER A 335 32.33 -2.66 14.37
N PHE A 336 31.04 -2.64 14.00
CA PHE A 336 30.25 -3.86 13.78
C PHE A 336 30.64 -4.62 12.52
N LYS A 337 31.26 -3.94 11.54
CA LYS A 337 31.90 -4.63 10.40
C LYS A 337 32.91 -5.69 10.85
N ASN A 338 33.52 -5.52 12.03
CA ASN A 338 34.46 -6.50 12.58
C ASN A 338 33.77 -7.71 13.23
N TYR A 339 32.45 -7.65 13.42
CA TYR A 339 31.63 -8.71 14.00
C TYR A 339 30.66 -9.33 12.97
N ASP A 340 30.65 -8.83 11.73
CA ASP A 340 29.71 -9.23 10.68
C ASP A 340 29.67 -10.75 10.46
N ALA A 341 30.85 -11.38 10.38
CA ALA A 341 30.96 -12.84 10.27
C ALA A 341 30.36 -13.56 11.48
N LYS A 342 30.62 -13.08 12.70
CA LYS A 342 30.13 -13.70 13.93
C LYS A 342 28.63 -13.45 14.15
N LEU A 343 28.11 -12.31 13.71
CA LEU A 343 26.68 -12.00 13.73
C LEU A 343 25.94 -12.90 12.74
N SER A 344 26.48 -13.04 11.53
CA SER A 344 25.96 -13.95 10.51
C SER A 344 25.95 -15.41 10.98
N GLU A 345 27.00 -15.88 11.67
CA GLU A 345 27.04 -17.22 12.29
C GLU A 345 25.90 -17.45 13.32
N LEU A 346 25.47 -16.39 14.01
CA LEU A 346 24.36 -16.43 14.97
C LEU A 346 22.98 -16.25 14.32
N GLY A 347 22.92 -16.05 13.01
CA GLY A 347 21.69 -15.68 12.29
C GLY A 347 21.25 -14.24 12.54
N VAL A 348 22.16 -13.33 12.89
CA VAL A 348 21.84 -11.90 13.05
C VAL A 348 22.14 -11.16 11.75
N GLY A 349 21.10 -10.70 11.06
CA GLY A 349 21.20 -9.93 9.83
C GLY A 349 21.27 -8.42 10.06
N MET A 350 21.84 -7.68 9.11
CA MET A 350 21.84 -6.22 9.11
C MET A 350 20.93 -5.68 8.00
N ILE A 351 20.06 -4.73 8.34
CA ILE A 351 19.25 -4.00 7.35
C ILE A 351 19.98 -2.70 6.98
N ASN A 352 20.14 -2.48 5.68
CA ASN A 352 20.61 -1.24 5.09
C ASN A 352 19.53 -0.66 4.13
N PRO A 353 18.61 0.17 4.64
CA PRO A 353 17.46 0.66 3.87
C PRO A 353 17.83 1.44 2.60
N GLU A 354 19.04 2.00 2.52
CA GLU A 354 19.53 2.74 1.33
C GLU A 354 19.96 1.82 0.17
N MET A 355 20.24 0.54 0.45
CA MET A 355 20.74 -0.43 -0.55
C MET A 355 19.78 -1.59 -0.84
N ASP A 356 18.87 -1.90 0.09
CA ASP A 356 18.16 -3.18 0.07
C ASP A 356 16.82 -3.17 -0.71
N MET A 357 16.71 -2.36 -1.78
CA MET A 357 15.52 -2.37 -2.66
C MET A 357 15.44 -3.58 -3.61
N GLU A 358 16.41 -4.50 -3.58
CA GLU A 358 16.41 -5.71 -4.43
C GLU A 358 15.67 -6.90 -3.80
N GLN A 359 14.84 -7.58 -4.59
CA GLN A 359 14.12 -8.81 -4.20
C GLN A 359 15.02 -9.96 -3.71
N SER A 360 16.28 -10.00 -4.16
CA SER A 360 17.28 -11.01 -3.78
C SER A 360 17.66 -10.92 -2.29
N PHE A 361 17.63 -9.72 -1.71
CA PHE A 361 17.94 -9.47 -0.30
C PHE A 361 16.76 -9.82 0.62
N LEU A 362 15.52 -9.57 0.19
CA LEU A 362 14.29 -9.92 0.92
C LEU A 362 14.16 -11.42 1.22
N ALA A 363 14.49 -12.27 0.26
CA ALA A 363 14.40 -13.73 0.42
C ALA A 363 15.49 -14.29 1.34
N ASN A 364 16.72 -13.77 1.22
CA ASN A 364 17.85 -14.19 2.04
C ASN A 364 17.77 -13.67 3.49
N SER A 365 17.22 -12.46 3.68
CA SER A 365 17.10 -11.85 5.01
C SER A 365 16.08 -12.55 5.92
N LYS A 366 15.08 -13.25 5.37
CA LYS A 366 14.05 -13.99 6.14
C LYS A 366 14.43 -15.44 6.45
N LYS A 367 15.02 -16.16 5.49
CA LYS A 367 15.32 -17.60 5.63
C LYS A 367 16.60 -17.89 6.43
N GLY A 368 17.51 -16.92 6.51
CA GLY A 368 18.81 -17.07 7.16
C GLY A 368 18.95 -16.41 8.53
N ASN A 369 17.97 -15.63 8.99
CA ASN A 369 18.14 -14.81 10.19
C ASN A 369 17.11 -15.12 11.29
N SER A 370 17.59 -15.16 12.53
CA SER A 370 16.81 -15.18 13.77
C SER A 370 16.51 -13.76 14.30
N LEU A 371 17.29 -12.77 13.90
CA LEU A 371 17.19 -11.40 14.40
C LEU A 371 17.74 -10.42 13.36
N LEU A 372 17.16 -9.22 13.26
CA LEU A 372 17.69 -8.18 12.39
C LEU A 372 18.12 -6.93 13.17
N LEU A 373 19.16 -6.26 12.68
CA LEU A 373 19.64 -4.99 13.21
C LEU A 373 19.38 -3.89 12.17
N ASN A 374 18.60 -2.86 12.52
CA ASN A 374 18.45 -1.68 11.67
C ASN A 374 19.49 -0.62 12.06
N ASN A 375 20.42 -0.37 11.14
CA ASN A 375 21.59 0.44 11.37
C ASN A 375 21.39 1.94 11.13
N LYS A 376 20.33 2.36 10.39
CA LYS A 376 19.96 3.78 10.18
C LYS A 376 18.82 3.93 9.19
N ASN A 377 17.87 4.79 9.56
CA ASN A 377 17.01 5.54 8.63
C ASN A 377 17.55 6.98 8.47
N LYS A 378 18.84 7.14 8.13
CA LYS A 378 19.46 8.47 8.04
C LYS A 378 18.79 9.25 6.91
N GLY A 379 18.29 10.45 7.22
CA GLY A 379 17.57 11.28 6.24
C GLY A 379 16.06 11.03 6.15
N ARG A 380 15.55 9.86 6.54
CA ARG A 380 14.11 9.50 6.54
C ARG A 380 13.39 9.89 7.84
N SER A 381 12.06 9.92 7.84
CA SER A 381 11.26 10.20 9.04
C SER A 381 11.42 9.16 10.14
N SER A 382 11.15 9.54 11.40
CA SER A 382 11.00 8.60 12.52
C SER A 382 9.73 7.74 12.43
N ARG A 383 8.83 8.03 11.48
CA ARG A 383 7.65 7.22 11.16
C ARG A 383 7.83 6.32 9.94
N PHE A 384 8.93 6.49 9.19
CA PHE A 384 9.25 5.65 8.05
C PHE A 384 9.69 4.27 8.54
N ILE A 385 9.04 3.25 8.00
CA ILE A 385 9.40 1.84 8.18
C ILE A 385 9.52 1.27 6.77
N SER A 386 10.66 0.66 6.46
CA SER A 386 10.89 0.06 5.16
C SER A 386 10.05 -1.21 4.97
N LYS A 387 9.88 -1.60 3.71
CA LYS A 387 9.19 -2.84 3.34
C LYS A 387 9.77 -4.07 4.04
N ILE A 388 11.11 -4.23 4.03
CA ILE A 388 11.81 -5.35 4.67
C ILE A 388 11.46 -5.45 6.16
N GLU A 389 11.42 -4.31 6.85
CA GLU A 389 11.12 -4.29 8.29
C GLU A 389 9.71 -4.80 8.56
N ILE A 390 8.69 -4.26 7.88
CA ILE A 390 7.29 -4.70 8.07
C ILE A 390 7.14 -6.19 7.77
N GLU A 391 7.78 -6.68 6.71
CA GLU A 391 7.69 -8.09 6.33
C GLU A 391 8.43 -9.02 7.30
N ALA A 392 9.60 -8.62 7.81
CA ALA A 392 10.34 -9.42 8.79
C ALA A 392 9.57 -9.52 10.12
N LEU A 393 8.97 -8.42 10.57
CA LEU A 393 8.12 -8.39 11.76
C LEU A 393 6.87 -9.28 11.58
N ALA A 394 6.25 -9.27 10.38
CA ALA A 394 5.15 -10.17 10.04
C ALA A 394 5.57 -11.65 10.05
N SER A 395 6.80 -11.95 9.66
CA SER A 395 7.40 -13.29 9.70
C SER A 395 7.87 -13.72 11.10
N GLY A 396 7.66 -12.89 12.13
CA GLY A 396 8.05 -13.21 13.49
C GLY A 396 9.54 -13.03 13.79
N ILE A 397 10.28 -12.29 12.96
CA ILE A 397 11.69 -11.97 13.17
C ILE A 397 11.79 -10.58 13.84
N PRO A 398 12.24 -10.48 15.11
CA PRO A 398 12.40 -9.20 15.78
C PRO A 398 13.48 -8.32 15.13
N ILE A 399 13.34 -7.01 15.32
CA ILE A 399 14.29 -6.01 14.82
C ILE A 399 14.79 -5.15 15.99
N ILE A 400 16.11 -5.03 16.13
CA ILE A 400 16.73 -4.09 17.06
C ILE A 400 17.04 -2.78 16.32
N TYR A 401 16.50 -1.70 16.87
CA TYR A 401 16.67 -0.35 16.37
C TYR A 401 17.77 0.38 17.13
N HIS A 402 18.70 0.99 16.40
CA HIS A 402 19.74 1.84 17.02
C HIS A 402 19.18 3.14 17.64
N SER A 403 18.01 3.59 17.20
CA SER A 403 17.32 4.75 17.76
C SER A 403 15.82 4.45 17.86
N PRO A 404 15.16 4.82 18.97
CA PRO A 404 13.77 4.46 19.17
C PRO A 404 12.87 5.10 18.09
N LEU A 405 12.08 4.26 17.43
CA LEU A 405 10.98 4.72 16.57
C LEU A 405 9.87 5.31 17.46
N LYS A 406 9.33 6.47 17.08
CA LYS A 406 8.20 7.09 17.78
C LYS A 406 6.84 6.53 17.35
N ALA A 407 6.80 5.70 16.31
CA ALA A 407 5.58 5.38 15.57
C ALA A 407 5.02 3.96 15.80
N PHE A 408 5.73 3.10 16.55
CA PHE A 408 5.35 1.69 16.68
C PHE A 408 5.48 1.18 18.12
N PRO A 409 4.53 0.36 18.60
CA PRO A 409 4.56 -0.17 19.97
C PRO A 409 5.48 -1.38 20.16
N VAL A 410 6.32 -1.77 19.19
CA VAL A 410 7.06 -3.03 19.31
C VAL A 410 8.58 -2.85 19.37
N THR A 411 9.01 -2.75 20.63
CA THR A 411 10.29 -3.10 21.25
C THR A 411 11.56 -2.63 20.56
N ALA A 412 11.77 -1.31 20.57
CA ALA A 412 13.10 -0.73 20.55
C ALA A 412 13.83 -1.10 21.85
N LEU A 413 14.59 -2.20 21.86
CA LEU A 413 15.55 -2.47 22.92
C LEU A 413 16.73 -1.52 22.75
N ALA A 414 16.61 -0.35 23.38
CA ALA A 414 17.64 0.68 23.36
C ALA A 414 18.61 0.51 24.54
N SER A 415 19.67 -0.25 24.32
CA SER A 415 20.99 -0.12 24.97
C SER A 415 21.98 -0.99 24.19
N ASN A 416 23.13 -0.41 23.79
CA ASN A 416 24.26 -1.01 23.04
C ASN A 416 23.89 -2.26 22.20
N ASP A 417 23.89 -2.20 20.86
CA ASP A 417 23.28 -3.23 19.99
C ASP A 417 23.66 -4.70 20.35
N LEU A 418 24.90 -4.97 20.80
CA LEU A 418 25.33 -6.31 21.27
C LEU A 418 24.71 -6.78 22.60
N GLU A 419 24.45 -5.87 23.55
CA GLU A 419 23.78 -6.20 24.82
C GLU A 419 22.33 -6.61 24.58
N SER A 420 21.65 -5.89 23.69
CA SER A 420 20.27 -6.21 23.30
C SER A 420 20.19 -7.54 22.54
N VAL A 421 21.14 -7.83 21.64
CA VAL A 421 21.27 -9.15 21.00
C VAL A 421 21.43 -10.25 22.05
N ASN A 422 22.36 -10.09 23.00
CA ASN A 422 22.59 -11.07 24.05
C ASN A 422 21.42 -11.24 25.02
N MET A 423 20.65 -10.18 25.26
CA MET A 423 19.46 -10.25 26.09
C MET A 423 18.40 -11.14 25.44
N LEU A 424 18.16 -10.97 24.13
CA LEU A 424 17.23 -11.81 23.37
C LEU A 424 17.74 -13.24 23.22
N SER A 425 19.05 -13.44 22.99
CA SER A 425 19.62 -14.79 22.90
C SER A 425 19.53 -15.54 24.24
N SER A 426 19.66 -14.83 25.36
CA SER A 426 19.62 -15.45 26.70
C SER A 426 18.20 -15.62 27.27
N ASN A 427 17.17 -15.09 26.61
CA ASN A 427 15.80 -15.09 27.12
C ASN A 427 14.80 -15.45 26.00
N PRO A 428 14.59 -16.76 25.74
CA PRO A 428 13.66 -17.23 24.71
C PRO A 428 12.21 -16.75 24.93
N GLN A 429 11.76 -16.65 26.19
CA GLN A 429 10.43 -16.13 26.52
C GLN A 429 10.26 -14.69 26.02
N LEU A 430 11.20 -13.80 26.37
CA LEU A 430 11.17 -12.40 25.93
C LEU A 430 11.22 -12.28 24.39
N TYR A 431 12.03 -13.12 23.73
CA TYR A 431 12.06 -13.16 22.26
C TYR A 431 10.67 -13.48 21.69
N ARG A 432 10.00 -14.53 22.20
CA ARG A 432 8.67 -14.95 21.72
C ARG A 432 7.59 -13.92 21.99
N GLU A 433 7.61 -13.29 23.16
CA GLU A 433 6.70 -12.19 23.51
C GLU A 433 6.83 -11.03 22.52
N ILE A 434 8.07 -10.63 22.19
CA ILE A 434 8.34 -9.57 21.21
C ILE A 434 7.92 -9.99 19.80
N SER A 435 8.25 -11.22 19.38
CA SER A 435 7.87 -11.75 18.06
C SER A 435 6.35 -11.77 17.86
N SER A 436 5.61 -12.28 18.85
CA SER A 436 4.15 -12.35 18.82
C SER A 436 3.51 -10.96 18.80
N LYS A 437 3.98 -10.06 19.67
CA LYS A 437 3.50 -8.68 19.71
C LYS A 437 3.72 -7.95 18.39
N ASN A 438 4.88 -8.16 17.75
CA ASN A 438 5.21 -7.61 16.43
C ASN A 438 4.23 -8.06 15.37
N ARG A 439 4.01 -9.38 15.25
CA ARG A 439 3.08 -9.96 14.29
C ARG A 439 1.68 -9.38 14.42
N ARG A 440 1.15 -9.36 15.65
CA ARG A 440 -0.20 -8.85 15.92
C ARG A 440 -0.34 -7.40 15.50
N GLU A 441 0.62 -6.55 15.87
CA GLU A 441 0.61 -5.15 15.44
C GLU A 441 0.59 -5.01 13.90
N ILE A 442 1.42 -5.80 13.22
CA ILE A 442 1.53 -5.77 11.76
C ILE A 442 0.23 -6.28 11.09
N PHE A 443 -0.37 -7.35 11.58
CA PHE A 443 -1.60 -7.89 11.02
C PHE A 443 -2.84 -7.04 11.34
N ARG A 444 -2.87 -6.36 12.49
CA ARG A 444 -3.94 -5.41 12.83
C ARG A 444 -3.92 -4.17 11.95
N ASN A 445 -2.74 -3.59 11.77
CA ASN A 445 -2.61 -2.19 11.32
C ASN A 445 -1.84 -2.04 10.01
N HIS A 446 -1.13 -3.07 9.53
CA HIS A 446 -0.17 -2.97 8.44
C HIS A 446 -0.39 -3.90 7.25
N THR A 447 -1.59 -4.47 7.09
CA THR A 447 -1.92 -5.23 5.88
C THR A 447 -2.24 -4.33 4.69
N TYR A 448 -2.12 -4.85 3.46
CA TYR A 448 -2.61 -4.14 2.28
C TYR A 448 -4.11 -3.81 2.36
N GLN A 449 -4.91 -4.62 3.05
CA GLN A 449 -6.32 -4.31 3.30
C GLN A 449 -6.45 -3.01 4.11
N ASN A 450 -5.68 -2.86 5.19
CA ASN A 450 -5.68 -1.62 5.97
C ASN A 450 -5.26 -0.41 5.11
N ARG A 451 -4.31 -0.59 4.18
CA ARG A 451 -3.88 0.48 3.27
C ARG A 451 -4.99 0.93 2.33
N ILE A 452 -5.68 -0.03 1.71
CA ILE A 452 -6.79 0.26 0.82
C ILE A 452 -7.94 0.92 1.59
N GLN A 453 -8.30 0.41 2.78
CA GLN A 453 -9.34 1.02 3.61
C GLN A 453 -9.00 2.47 3.97
N PHE A 454 -7.76 2.75 4.39
CA PHE A 454 -7.32 4.11 4.68
C PHE A 454 -7.37 5.03 3.44
N ILE A 455 -6.96 4.52 2.26
CA ILE A 455 -7.11 5.26 1.00
C ILE A 455 -8.58 5.58 0.75
N LEU A 456 -9.48 4.59 0.86
CA LEU A 456 -10.91 4.76 0.63
C LEU A 456 -11.54 5.79 1.57
N ASP A 457 -11.16 5.79 2.85
CA ASP A 457 -11.59 6.80 3.83
C ASP A 457 -11.15 8.20 3.42
N CYS A 458 -9.86 8.38 3.10
CA CYS A 458 -9.31 9.67 2.67
C CYS A 458 -9.99 10.21 1.40
N ILE A 459 -10.30 9.34 0.43
CA ILE A 459 -10.95 9.74 -0.83
C ILE A 459 -12.48 9.71 -0.77
N SER A 460 -13.05 9.45 0.42
CA SER A 460 -14.49 9.44 0.69
C SER A 460 -15.27 8.48 -0.21
N ILE A 461 -14.76 7.26 -0.42
CA ILE A 461 -15.48 6.18 -1.08
C ILE A 461 -16.06 5.25 0.01
N PRO A 462 -17.39 5.12 0.12
CA PRO A 462 -17.99 4.28 1.14
C PRO A 462 -17.75 2.79 0.83
N PHE A 463 -17.38 2.03 1.87
CA PHE A 463 -17.21 0.58 1.79
C PHE A 463 -17.73 -0.09 3.06
N LYS A 464 -18.19 -1.34 2.92
CA LYS A 464 -18.60 -2.17 4.04
C LYS A 464 -17.36 -2.72 4.74
N VAL A 465 -17.25 -2.46 6.04
CA VAL A 465 -16.29 -3.13 6.91
C VAL A 465 -16.68 -4.61 7.01
N PRO A 466 -15.73 -5.57 6.98
CA PRO A 466 -16.03 -6.99 7.20
C PRO A 466 -16.85 -7.21 8.49
N SER A 467 -17.82 -8.13 8.44
CA SER A 467 -18.70 -8.50 9.56
C SER A 467 -17.99 -9.37 10.60
N LEU A 468 -18.68 -9.77 11.69
CA LEU A 468 -18.17 -10.74 12.66
C LEU A 468 -17.74 -12.03 11.94
N ASP A 469 -16.50 -12.48 12.17
CA ASP A 469 -15.90 -13.59 11.44
C ASP A 469 -15.85 -14.90 12.25
N VAL A 470 -16.11 -14.83 13.57
CA VAL A 470 -15.86 -15.94 14.51
C VAL A 470 -17.00 -16.15 15.49
N THR A 471 -17.39 -17.41 15.69
CA THR A 471 -18.24 -17.82 16.80
C THR A 471 -17.43 -18.55 17.87
N LEU A 472 -17.56 -18.11 19.13
CA LEU A 472 -17.09 -18.86 20.30
C LEU A 472 -18.28 -19.63 20.88
N LEU A 473 -18.21 -20.96 20.79
CA LEU A 473 -19.21 -21.88 21.30
C LEU A 473 -18.72 -22.46 22.64
N PHE A 474 -19.58 -22.56 23.64
CA PHE A 474 -19.24 -23.27 24.88
C PHE A 474 -20.47 -23.87 25.56
N THR A 475 -20.25 -24.90 26.38
CA THR A 475 -21.26 -25.47 27.26
C THR A 475 -21.06 -24.99 28.70
N ALA A 476 -22.16 -24.78 29.43
CA ALA A 476 -22.10 -24.48 30.86
C ALA A 476 -23.23 -25.19 31.62
N HIS A 477 -22.84 -25.94 32.65
CA HIS A 477 -23.77 -26.69 33.51
C HIS A 477 -23.91 -26.10 34.92
N SER A 478 -23.32 -24.93 35.15
CA SER A 478 -23.48 -24.15 36.38
C SER A 478 -23.22 -22.66 36.11
N LYS A 479 -23.63 -21.79 37.05
CA LYS A 479 -23.35 -20.36 37.00
C LYS A 479 -21.84 -20.08 36.97
N GLU A 480 -21.07 -20.80 37.78
CA GLU A 480 -19.63 -20.63 37.87
C GLU A 480 -18.94 -20.96 36.55
N ALA A 481 -19.35 -22.05 35.89
CA ALA A 481 -18.80 -22.43 34.58
C ALA A 481 -19.11 -21.36 33.51
N PHE A 482 -20.35 -20.85 33.49
CA PHE A 482 -20.75 -19.80 32.55
C PHE A 482 -19.92 -18.53 32.73
N TYR A 483 -19.84 -18.01 33.96
CA TYR A 483 -19.09 -16.79 34.24
C TYR A 483 -17.59 -16.97 34.00
N LYS A 484 -17.03 -18.14 34.30
CA LYS A 484 -15.62 -18.46 34.03
C LYS A 484 -15.29 -18.33 32.54
N VAL A 485 -16.12 -18.88 31.66
CA VAL A 485 -15.90 -18.78 30.20
C VAL A 485 -16.17 -17.37 29.70
N MET A 486 -17.22 -16.69 30.19
CA MET A 486 -17.48 -15.29 29.85
C MET A 486 -16.31 -14.37 30.22
N ASP A 487 -15.67 -14.57 31.38
CA ASP A 487 -14.46 -13.84 31.77
C ASP A 487 -13.29 -14.11 30.82
N MET A 488 -13.11 -15.36 30.36
CA MET A 488 -12.10 -15.70 29.35
C MET A 488 -12.36 -14.99 28.02
N ILE A 489 -13.62 -14.95 27.58
CA ILE A 489 -14.02 -14.28 26.33
C ILE A 489 -13.82 -12.77 26.44
N ASN A 490 -14.25 -12.16 27.55
CA ASN A 490 -14.10 -10.72 27.79
C ASN A 490 -12.63 -10.27 27.85
N ASN A 491 -11.72 -11.17 28.20
CA ASN A 491 -10.28 -10.93 28.22
C ASN A 491 -9.60 -11.18 26.87
N GLN A 492 -10.32 -11.59 25.81
CA GLN A 492 -9.72 -11.74 24.48
C GLN A 492 -9.41 -10.38 23.84
N SER A 493 -8.29 -10.30 23.13
CA SER A 493 -7.90 -9.09 22.38
C SER A 493 -8.75 -8.87 21.12
N TYR A 494 -9.24 -9.95 20.51
CA TYR A 494 -10.07 -9.90 19.31
C TYR A 494 -11.54 -9.69 19.71
N GLN A 495 -12.20 -8.68 19.13
CA GLN A 495 -13.53 -8.24 19.58
C GLN A 495 -14.65 -8.54 18.56
N GLN A 496 -14.30 -8.97 17.34
CA GLN A 496 -15.27 -9.29 16.29
C GLN A 496 -15.80 -10.72 16.44
N ILE A 497 -16.44 -10.97 17.59
CA ILE A 497 -16.86 -12.30 18.03
C ILE A 497 -18.39 -12.36 18.18
N LYS A 498 -18.96 -13.50 17.77
CA LYS A 498 -20.28 -13.97 18.19
C LYS A 498 -20.11 -15.03 19.28
N ILE A 499 -20.97 -15.03 20.28
CA ILE A 499 -20.94 -16.00 21.39
C ILE A 499 -22.19 -16.86 21.31
N ILE A 500 -22.01 -18.18 21.38
CA ILE A 500 -23.10 -19.13 21.54
C ILE A 500 -22.85 -19.94 22.81
N ALA A 501 -23.72 -19.77 23.80
CA ALA A 501 -23.66 -20.48 25.06
C ALA A 501 -24.77 -21.54 25.11
N LEU A 502 -24.38 -22.80 25.26
CA LEU A 502 -25.30 -23.92 25.47
C LEU A 502 -25.36 -24.25 26.96
N ILE A 503 -26.51 -24.03 27.57
CA ILE A 503 -26.69 -24.20 29.01
C ILE A 503 -27.61 -25.39 29.31
N SER A 504 -27.31 -26.12 30.39
CA SER A 504 -28.26 -27.06 30.98
C SER A 504 -29.16 -26.35 32.01
N VAL A 505 -30.17 -27.06 32.52
CA VAL A 505 -31.05 -26.52 33.57
C VAL A 505 -30.35 -26.61 34.93
N PHE A 506 -29.97 -25.47 35.50
CA PHE A 506 -29.37 -25.34 36.84
C PHE A 506 -29.91 -24.10 37.55
N ASP A 507 -29.66 -23.95 38.86
CA ASP A 507 -30.19 -22.80 39.62
C ASP A 507 -29.73 -21.45 39.04
N GLY A 508 -30.71 -20.63 38.62
CA GLY A 508 -30.56 -19.35 37.95
C GLY A 508 -30.07 -19.38 36.50
N PHE A 509 -30.31 -20.47 35.77
CA PHE A 509 -30.18 -20.50 34.30
C PHE A 509 -31.08 -19.45 33.60
N GLU A 510 -32.28 -19.18 34.13
CA GLU A 510 -33.20 -18.16 33.60
C GLU A 510 -32.62 -16.74 33.70
N GLU A 511 -31.86 -16.45 34.76
CA GLU A 511 -31.19 -15.15 34.95
C GLU A 511 -30.14 -14.95 33.86
N ILE A 512 -29.31 -15.97 33.60
CA ILE A 512 -28.31 -15.95 32.53
C ILE A 512 -28.98 -15.74 31.17
N TYR A 513 -30.03 -16.51 30.88
CA TYR A 513 -30.75 -16.40 29.61
C TYR A 513 -31.31 -14.98 29.40
N ASN A 514 -32.00 -14.43 30.39
CA ASN A 514 -32.61 -13.10 30.28
C ASN A 514 -31.57 -11.96 30.23
N GLN A 515 -30.43 -12.12 30.92
CA GLN A 515 -29.40 -11.09 30.99
C GLN A 515 -28.50 -11.07 29.75
N TYR A 516 -28.12 -12.24 29.21
CA TYR A 516 -27.08 -12.34 28.19
C TYR A 516 -27.61 -12.60 26.78
N ASN A 517 -28.85 -13.05 26.60
CA ASN A 517 -29.36 -13.39 25.27
C ASN A 517 -29.77 -12.14 24.47
N HIS A 518 -28.78 -11.41 23.96
CA HIS A 518 -28.95 -10.21 23.15
C HIS A 518 -27.75 -9.97 22.23
N ASP A 519 -27.96 -9.18 21.16
CA ASP A 519 -26.93 -8.73 20.22
C ASP A 519 -26.09 -9.87 19.62
N CYS A 520 -24.82 -9.98 20.04
CA CYS A 520 -23.85 -10.96 19.58
C CYS A 520 -23.78 -12.21 20.47
N ILE A 521 -24.54 -12.27 21.56
CA ILE A 521 -24.56 -13.39 22.50
C ILE A 521 -25.91 -14.12 22.38
N GLN A 522 -25.85 -15.40 22.07
CA GLN A 522 -27.01 -16.26 21.97
C GLN A 522 -26.93 -17.38 23.00
N VAL A 523 -27.94 -17.46 23.86
CA VAL A 523 -28.02 -18.49 24.91
C VAL A 523 -29.11 -19.48 24.52
N TYR A 524 -28.79 -20.77 24.51
CA TYR A 524 -29.74 -21.84 24.19
C TYR A 524 -29.71 -22.94 25.25
N LEU A 525 -30.83 -23.63 25.42
CA LEU A 525 -30.83 -24.91 26.14
C LEU A 525 -30.14 -25.97 25.28
N GLU A 526 -29.15 -26.64 25.86
CA GLU A 526 -28.28 -27.59 25.18
C GLU A 526 -29.07 -28.70 24.45
N ASP A 527 -29.97 -29.38 25.15
CA ASP A 527 -30.78 -30.48 24.59
C ASP A 527 -31.60 -30.05 23.37
N TYR A 528 -32.11 -28.83 23.37
CA TYR A 528 -32.90 -28.29 22.25
C TYR A 528 -32.02 -28.08 21.01
N VAL A 529 -30.76 -27.69 21.20
CA VAL A 529 -29.85 -27.40 20.09
C VAL A 529 -29.47 -28.66 19.34
N TYR A 530 -29.13 -29.74 20.07
CA TYR A 530 -28.74 -31.02 19.47
C TYR A 530 -29.83 -31.66 18.62
N GLU A 531 -31.10 -31.43 18.94
CA GLU A 531 -32.23 -31.98 18.19
C GLU A 531 -32.65 -31.11 16.99
N LYS A 532 -32.39 -29.80 17.02
CA LYS A 532 -33.08 -28.84 16.15
C LYS A 532 -32.21 -28.12 15.15
N TYR A 533 -30.91 -27.99 15.40
CA TYR A 533 -30.04 -27.19 14.57
C TYR A 533 -28.91 -28.01 13.97
N SER A 534 -28.62 -27.74 12.70
CA SER A 534 -27.33 -28.03 12.08
C SER A 534 -26.31 -26.93 12.38
N ILE A 535 -25.03 -27.22 12.15
CA ILE A 535 -23.94 -26.24 12.30
C ILE A 535 -24.22 -24.98 11.47
N SER A 536 -24.58 -25.12 10.20
CA SER A 536 -24.82 -23.97 9.30
C SER A 536 -26.05 -23.14 9.64
N GLU A 537 -27.01 -23.69 10.39
CA GLU A 537 -28.20 -22.95 10.85
C GLU A 537 -27.93 -22.15 12.12
N LEU A 538 -27.09 -22.69 13.01
CA LEU A 538 -26.76 -22.05 14.29
C LEU A 538 -25.60 -21.04 14.16
N ILE A 539 -24.59 -21.39 13.37
CA ILE A 539 -23.34 -20.65 13.23
C ILE A 539 -23.30 -20.01 11.83
N ASP A 540 -23.45 -18.68 11.79
CA ASP A 540 -23.45 -17.85 10.58
C ASP A 540 -22.11 -17.13 10.32
N THR A 541 -21.11 -17.41 11.15
CA THR A 541 -19.75 -16.87 11.01
C THR A 541 -18.88 -17.78 10.16
N ARG A 542 -17.73 -17.27 9.70
CA ARG A 542 -16.80 -18.07 8.89
C ARG A 542 -16.06 -19.13 9.71
N TYR A 543 -15.69 -18.78 10.95
CA TYR A 543 -14.93 -19.64 11.84
C TYR A 543 -15.70 -19.96 13.12
N VAL A 544 -15.38 -21.09 13.74
CA VAL A 544 -15.90 -21.47 15.06
C VAL A 544 -14.81 -22.15 15.89
N THR A 545 -14.82 -21.94 17.20
CA THR A 545 -14.08 -22.75 18.17
C THR A 545 -14.98 -23.09 19.35
N VAL A 546 -14.68 -24.20 20.01
CA VAL A 546 -15.37 -24.63 21.23
C VAL A 546 -14.46 -24.37 22.43
N LEU A 547 -14.87 -23.46 23.31
CA LEU A 547 -14.16 -23.20 24.55
C LEU A 547 -14.60 -24.18 25.63
N ASN A 548 -13.62 -24.86 26.23
CA ASN A 548 -13.86 -25.77 27.33
C ASN A 548 -13.56 -25.07 28.68
N PRO A 549 -14.54 -25.00 29.62
CA PRO A 549 -14.36 -24.35 30.91
C PRO A 549 -13.23 -24.94 31.77
N ASP A 550 -12.79 -26.17 31.52
CA ASP A 550 -11.71 -26.82 32.28
C ASP A 550 -10.31 -26.33 31.89
N TYR A 551 -10.18 -25.67 30.74
CA TYR A 551 -8.92 -25.15 30.21
C TYR A 551 -8.85 -23.64 30.35
N SER A 552 -7.65 -23.08 30.18
CA SER A 552 -7.42 -21.63 30.16
C SER A 552 -6.94 -21.22 28.78
N TYR A 553 -7.54 -20.16 28.25
CA TYR A 553 -7.21 -19.61 26.94
C TYR A 553 -6.59 -18.22 27.15
N GLY A 554 -5.38 -18.02 26.63
CA GLY A 554 -4.66 -16.75 26.76
C GLY A 554 -5.38 -15.59 26.05
N GLU A 555 -5.02 -14.35 26.41
CA GLU A 555 -5.60 -13.09 25.88
C GLU A 555 -5.66 -13.05 24.35
N TYR A 556 -4.69 -13.68 23.67
CA TYR A 556 -4.54 -13.62 22.22
C TYR A 556 -4.95 -14.91 21.49
N TYR A 557 -5.57 -15.86 22.19
CA TYR A 557 -5.93 -17.16 21.64
C TYR A 557 -6.76 -17.05 20.36
N VAL A 558 -7.84 -16.25 20.38
CA VAL A 558 -8.71 -16.08 19.21
C VAL A 558 -7.95 -15.36 18.10
N GLU A 559 -7.26 -14.28 18.43
CA GLU A 559 -6.59 -13.44 17.44
C GLU A 559 -5.50 -14.19 16.66
N ASP A 560 -4.62 -14.91 17.37
CA ASP A 560 -3.49 -15.58 16.75
C ASP A 560 -3.97 -16.73 15.83
N ASN A 561 -5.06 -17.41 16.18
CA ASN A 561 -5.65 -18.44 15.32
C ASN A 561 -6.35 -17.84 14.08
N ILE A 562 -7.03 -16.70 14.23
CA ILE A 562 -7.62 -15.98 13.10
C ILE A 562 -6.57 -15.49 12.11
N HIS A 563 -5.47 -14.92 12.63
CA HIS A 563 -4.31 -14.60 11.80
C HIS A 563 -3.75 -15.84 11.10
N ALA A 564 -3.71 -16.99 11.78
CA ALA A 564 -3.23 -18.24 11.19
C ALA A 564 -4.10 -18.74 10.04
N PHE A 565 -5.42 -18.52 10.04
CA PHE A 565 -6.26 -18.82 8.89
C PHE A 565 -5.92 -17.98 7.67
N CYS A 566 -5.47 -16.73 7.86
CA CYS A 566 -5.11 -15.85 6.76
C CYS A 566 -3.98 -16.43 5.90
N TYR A 567 -3.01 -17.13 6.50
CA TYR A 567 -1.83 -17.64 5.78
C TYR A 567 -1.78 -19.16 5.60
N SER A 568 -2.39 -19.95 6.48
CA SER A 568 -2.40 -21.42 6.35
C SER A 568 -3.44 -21.93 5.36
N LYS A 569 -4.57 -21.22 5.17
CA LYS A 569 -5.75 -21.75 4.43
C LYS A 569 -6.15 -23.16 4.91
N ALA A 570 -5.84 -23.51 6.16
CA ALA A 570 -6.21 -24.78 6.75
C ALA A 570 -7.71 -24.79 7.08
N ALA A 571 -8.32 -25.98 7.02
CA ALA A 571 -9.71 -26.15 7.45
C ALA A 571 -9.85 -26.14 8.97
N CYS A 572 -8.75 -26.46 9.67
CA CYS A 572 -8.68 -26.50 11.11
C CYS A 572 -7.30 -26.01 11.59
N ILE A 573 -7.31 -25.20 12.65
CA ILE A 573 -6.10 -24.67 13.30
C ILE A 573 -6.15 -25.03 14.77
N GLY A 574 -5.06 -25.48 15.35
CA GLY A 574 -4.96 -25.71 16.78
C GLY A 574 -3.50 -25.79 17.19
N GLN A 575 -3.21 -26.55 18.23
CA GLN A 575 -1.85 -26.80 18.68
C GLN A 575 -1.58 -28.28 18.73
N LYS A 576 -0.43 -28.70 18.21
CA LYS A 576 0.02 -30.10 18.30
C LYS A 576 0.95 -30.27 19.49
N GLY A 577 0.44 -30.90 20.55
CA GLY A 577 1.19 -31.51 21.66
C GLY A 577 2.08 -30.57 22.49
N PHE A 578 2.06 -30.76 23.81
CA PHE A 578 3.07 -30.18 24.70
C PHE A 578 4.25 -31.15 24.82
N SER A 579 5.49 -30.64 24.77
CA SER A 579 6.60 -31.41 25.36
C SER A 579 6.62 -31.11 26.86
N GLU A 580 7.02 -32.09 27.69
CA GLU A 580 7.21 -31.89 29.15
C GLU A 580 8.20 -30.75 29.48
N ASP A 581 8.96 -30.28 28.48
CA ASP A 581 9.92 -29.18 28.53
C ASP A 581 9.30 -27.79 28.26
N GLY A 582 7.98 -27.63 28.48
CA GLY A 582 7.21 -26.38 28.29
C GLY A 582 7.72 -25.13 29.02
N LYS A 583 8.82 -25.23 29.79
CA LYS A 583 9.55 -24.12 30.41
C LYS A 583 10.68 -23.55 29.54
N SER A 584 11.02 -24.22 28.42
CA SER A 584 12.17 -23.81 27.59
C SER A 584 11.87 -22.59 26.71
N HIS A 585 10.60 -22.31 26.40
CA HIS A 585 10.16 -21.29 25.45
C HIS A 585 10.90 -21.35 24.09
N ARG A 586 11.41 -22.54 23.71
CA ARG A 586 12.04 -22.79 22.41
C ARG A 586 10.97 -23.14 21.37
N TYR A 587 11.26 -22.87 20.10
CA TYR A 587 10.36 -23.24 19.01
C TYR A 587 10.33 -24.76 18.85
N GLN A 588 9.13 -25.33 18.76
CA GLN A 588 8.94 -26.75 18.50
C GLN A 588 8.83 -27.01 17.00
N GLU A 589 9.15 -28.23 16.55
CA GLU A 589 9.07 -28.58 15.13
C GLU A 589 7.66 -28.41 14.57
N ALA A 590 6.62 -28.73 15.36
CA ALA A 590 5.23 -28.67 14.95
C ALA A 590 4.63 -27.25 14.89
N GLU A 591 5.28 -26.23 15.45
CA GLU A 591 4.74 -24.87 15.44
C GLU A 591 4.81 -24.25 14.04
N PHE A 592 3.73 -23.63 13.60
CA PHE A 592 3.58 -23.06 12.25
C PHE A 592 3.71 -24.09 11.11
N GLU A 593 3.34 -25.35 11.36
CA GLU A 593 3.37 -26.43 10.36
C GLU A 593 1.99 -27.01 10.08
N TYR A 594 1.87 -27.65 8.91
CA TYR A 594 0.75 -28.55 8.68
C TYR A 594 0.98 -29.87 9.43
N VAL A 595 -0.05 -30.32 10.13
CA VAL A 595 0.01 -31.48 11.01
C VAL A 595 -1.14 -32.45 10.76
N ASN A 596 -0.95 -33.69 11.23
CA ASN A 596 -1.96 -34.75 11.16
C ASN A 596 -2.69 -34.97 12.49
N GLU A 597 -2.37 -34.19 13.52
CA GLU A 597 -3.11 -34.19 14.79
C GLU A 597 -2.96 -32.81 15.44
N ILE A 598 -3.96 -32.41 16.21
CA ILE A 598 -3.94 -31.26 17.12
C ILE A 598 -4.70 -31.65 18.39
N GLU A 599 -4.42 -30.96 19.48
CA GLU A 599 -5.19 -31.05 20.71
C GLU A 599 -6.60 -30.48 20.48
N SER A 600 -7.63 -31.31 20.58
CA SER A 600 -9.01 -30.94 20.22
C SER A 600 -9.51 -29.70 20.95
N TYR A 601 -9.25 -29.54 22.24
CA TYR A 601 -9.67 -28.37 23.01
C TYR A 601 -9.01 -27.05 22.57
N THR A 602 -8.01 -27.09 21.68
CA THR A 602 -7.38 -25.90 21.08
C THR A 602 -7.92 -25.60 19.68
N ALA A 603 -8.78 -26.45 19.14
CA ALA A 603 -9.16 -26.42 17.74
C ALA A 603 -10.08 -25.24 17.38
N PHE A 604 -9.77 -24.64 16.24
CA PHE A 604 -10.57 -23.71 15.48
C PHE A 604 -10.91 -24.34 14.13
N PHE A 605 -12.13 -24.15 13.66
CA PHE A 605 -12.63 -24.75 12.43
C PHE A 605 -13.17 -23.69 11.48
N GLU A 606 -12.95 -23.89 10.18
CA GLU A 606 -13.75 -23.23 9.13
C GLU A 606 -15.11 -23.91 9.07
N VAL A 607 -16.19 -23.15 9.23
CA VAL A 607 -17.56 -23.67 9.36
C VAL A 607 -17.95 -24.49 8.13
N GLU A 608 -17.61 -24.00 6.93
CA GLU A 608 -17.82 -24.72 5.67
C GLU A 608 -17.20 -26.12 5.65
N ALA A 609 -16.07 -26.31 6.35
CA ALA A 609 -15.37 -27.59 6.38
C ALA A 609 -16.05 -28.64 7.26
N ILE A 610 -16.88 -28.22 8.23
CA ILE A 610 -17.52 -29.09 9.22
C ILE A 610 -19.05 -29.12 9.12
N ASN A 611 -19.65 -28.49 8.10
CA ASN A 611 -21.11 -28.37 7.94
C ASN A 611 -21.92 -29.68 7.91
N ASP A 612 -21.28 -30.82 7.65
CA ASP A 612 -21.88 -32.16 7.66
C ASP A 612 -21.79 -32.86 9.03
N CYS A 613 -21.09 -32.27 10.00
CA CYS A 613 -21.03 -32.75 11.36
C CYS A 613 -22.22 -32.21 12.17
N SER A 614 -22.56 -32.90 13.25
CA SER A 614 -23.56 -32.41 14.20
C SER A 614 -22.93 -31.47 15.24
N ILE A 615 -23.75 -30.61 15.85
CA ILE A 615 -23.30 -29.73 16.95
C ILE A 615 -22.84 -30.57 18.16
N ASN A 616 -23.49 -31.72 18.40
CA ASN A 616 -23.09 -32.65 19.45
C ASN A 616 -21.68 -33.23 19.20
N GLU A 617 -21.37 -33.63 17.96
CA GLU A 617 -20.02 -34.07 17.59
C GLU A 617 -19.00 -32.94 17.75
N LEU A 618 -19.33 -31.72 17.33
CA LEU A 618 -18.46 -30.56 17.47
C LEU A 618 -18.13 -30.22 18.93
N ILE A 619 -19.02 -30.49 19.88
CA ILE A 619 -18.78 -30.16 21.29
C ILE A 619 -18.12 -31.33 22.02
N HIS A 620 -18.68 -32.53 21.91
CA HIS A 620 -18.30 -33.67 22.76
C HIS A 620 -17.35 -34.66 22.09
N HIS A 621 -17.21 -34.61 20.76
CA HIS A 621 -16.42 -35.55 19.97
C HIS A 621 -15.52 -34.83 18.94
N GLN A 622 -14.83 -33.77 19.38
CA GLN A 622 -13.98 -32.96 18.51
C GLN A 622 -12.86 -33.77 17.84
N ASP A 623 -12.30 -34.77 18.54
CA ASP A 623 -11.29 -35.67 17.97
C ASP A 623 -11.85 -36.41 16.73
N ASP A 624 -13.11 -36.84 16.77
CA ASP A 624 -13.78 -37.50 15.63
C ASP A 624 -14.01 -36.51 14.47
N VAL A 625 -14.36 -35.26 14.77
CA VAL A 625 -14.51 -34.19 13.76
C VAL A 625 -13.17 -33.93 13.07
N ILE A 626 -12.09 -33.83 13.86
CA ILE A 626 -10.71 -33.68 13.39
C ILE A 626 -10.31 -34.89 12.52
N GLU A 627 -10.56 -36.11 12.99
CA GLU A 627 -10.26 -37.33 12.25
C GLU A 627 -11.01 -37.39 10.92
N LYS A 628 -12.31 -37.04 10.90
CA LYS A 628 -13.11 -36.94 9.66
C LYS A 628 -12.52 -35.94 8.67
N LEU A 629 -12.08 -34.77 9.13
CA LEU A 629 -11.45 -33.75 8.28
C LEU A 629 -10.19 -34.29 7.58
N ILE A 630 -9.35 -35.02 8.31
CA ILE A 630 -8.10 -35.59 7.80
C ILE A 630 -8.39 -36.77 6.87
N ILE A 631 -9.10 -37.79 7.38
CA ILE A 631 -9.23 -39.10 6.72
C ILE A 631 -10.24 -39.03 5.58
N GLN A 632 -11.41 -38.45 5.82
CA GLN A 632 -12.52 -38.52 4.87
C GLN A 632 -12.48 -37.39 3.85
N LYS A 633 -12.01 -36.20 4.27
CA LYS A 633 -12.03 -35.00 3.43
C LYS A 633 -10.65 -34.54 2.93
N ASN A 634 -9.58 -35.21 3.35
CA ASN A 634 -8.19 -34.87 2.99
C ASN A 634 -7.89 -33.36 3.18
N LYS A 635 -8.43 -32.79 4.26
CA LYS A 635 -8.25 -31.37 4.61
C LYS A 635 -6.95 -31.21 5.38
N LYS A 636 -6.30 -30.06 5.16
CA LYS A 636 -5.08 -29.70 5.90
C LYS A 636 -5.44 -29.12 7.26
N MET A 637 -4.71 -29.52 8.28
CA MET A 637 -4.72 -28.88 9.60
C MET A 637 -3.41 -28.17 9.84
N PHE A 638 -3.44 -27.14 10.65
CA PHE A 638 -2.28 -26.31 10.93
C PHE A 638 -2.08 -26.14 12.43
N SER A 639 -0.87 -26.41 12.90
CA SER A 639 -0.49 -26.17 14.30
C SER A 639 0.10 -24.78 14.42
N ASN A 640 -0.50 -23.92 15.23
CA ASN A 640 -0.05 -22.57 15.48
C ASN A 640 0.97 -22.53 16.65
N GLU A 641 1.39 -21.33 17.04
CA GLU A 641 2.19 -21.08 18.24
C GLU A 641 1.45 -21.51 19.52
N GLN A 642 2.21 -21.98 20.52
CA GLN A 642 1.72 -22.36 21.84
C GLN A 642 0.93 -21.24 22.55
N LEU A 643 -0.07 -21.65 23.36
CA LEU A 643 -0.79 -20.77 24.28
C LEU A 643 0.21 -20.32 25.35
N LEU A 644 0.73 -19.10 25.24
CA LEU A 644 1.48 -18.44 26.31
C LEU A 644 0.54 -17.68 27.24
#